data_AF-A0A953TNK4-F1
#
_entry.id   AF-A0A953TNK4-F1
#
_cell.length_a   1.000
_cell.length_b   1.000
_cell.length_c   1.000
_cell.angle_alpha   90.00
_cell.angle_beta   90.00
_cell.angle_gamma   90.00
#
_symmetry.space_group_name_H-M   'P 1'
#
loop_
_entity.id
_entity.type
_entity.pdbx_description
1 polymer ?
#
loop_
_entity_poly.entity_id
_entity_poly.type
_entity_poly.pdbx_seq_one_letter_code
_entity_poly.pdbx_strand_id
1 'polypeptide(L)'
;MKLVMKLTSVLSLLMMSLLLAACSGAPKSASLSSGTGSGTGSGTLTIGGTVSGLAGTGLVLLNNGGDNLTINANGAFTFKTLLAVNAAYSVTVLIQPTNPTQVCSVAAGSGTATANVGTIVVSCTSGTISIGGTVSGLAGTGLVLQDNGGDDLTVTANGTFTFATLLASGAAYAVIVKTQPTSPAQTCVVTNGSGTASANVTSVQVTCPAVFFTVGGQTVGVLGNGGGMVIQNNGGDNLPLSGNGPFTFSTTIAYKSTYDVSMFVGPGTQPQGCVIWGFQGTVLANVTDVLVDCGHNDWTWMAGSSSADQLAVSGTVSPTAQDNGSPGGRKYSATWTDLSGNLWLFGGDGWDTVKTANTVRMNDMWKYTGTQVYLAGFNTGWTQTRPTTPLPTDPVARWGSVSWTDAAGKLWLFAGQDAGTNFMNDLWSYDTTTNTWTYVNGGANQNGVYGTLGVASASNWPGGRWGATARVDAAGTLWLFGGYGFDSVTSSPGLLNDLWEFSGGQWTWVSGANTVNQSGVYGTQGTAAASNVPGGRQAPISWIDGAGNFLVFGGYNLSPTGQPNAFNDLWKYSGGQWTWVSGSSGVNQTGVYGTLGVAAATNVPGARWSSAAWTDPAGRLWLFGGRGYDTTANGSLSDLWQYSGGQWTWMKGPSSVNQAGVYGIQANPTVWPHVIDYPGGRWAPAYWMDPYDQLWIFGGEGYDSGGTNGNGQLNDLWRYLPYP
;
A
#
# COMPACT_ATOMS: atom_id res chain seq x y z
N MET A 1 -22.97 -23.17 -39.14
CA MET A 1 -22.17 -24.26 -39.72
C MET A 1 -21.99 -25.33 -38.63
N LYS A 2 -22.71 -26.46 -38.76
CA LYS A 2 -22.74 -27.74 -37.98
C LYS A 2 -22.80 -27.67 -36.42
N LEU A 3 -23.96 -27.89 -35.76
CA LEU A 3 -24.62 -29.17 -35.30
C LEU A 3 -23.73 -29.95 -34.30
N VAL A 4 -24.09 -30.39 -33.07
CA VAL A 4 -25.32 -30.83 -32.37
C VAL A 4 -25.02 -30.84 -30.85
N MET A 5 -25.93 -30.44 -29.95
CA MET A 5 -26.28 -31.22 -28.73
C MET A 5 -27.49 -30.64 -27.99
N LYS A 6 -28.35 -31.57 -27.54
CA LYS A 6 -29.76 -31.41 -27.18
C LYS A 6 -30.00 -31.09 -25.70
N LEU A 7 -31.02 -30.28 -25.44
CA LEU A 7 -31.86 -30.30 -24.23
C LEU A 7 -32.51 -31.69 -24.05
N THR A 8 -32.63 -32.18 -22.82
CA THR A 8 -33.93 -32.47 -22.17
C THR A 8 -33.78 -32.90 -20.71
N SER A 9 -34.81 -32.53 -19.96
CA SER A 9 -35.12 -32.61 -18.54
C SER A 9 -35.70 -33.96 -18.07
N VAL A 10 -35.36 -34.32 -16.81
CA VAL A 10 -36.25 -34.81 -15.72
C VAL A 10 -36.66 -36.30 -15.63
N LEU A 11 -36.51 -36.80 -14.38
CA LEU A 11 -37.26 -37.84 -13.61
C LEU A 11 -36.73 -39.29 -13.47
N SER A 12 -36.28 -39.57 -12.24
CA SER A 12 -36.60 -40.68 -11.31
C SER A 12 -36.50 -42.16 -11.73
N LEU A 13 -35.54 -42.82 -11.06
CA LEU A 13 -35.63 -44.03 -10.21
C LEU A 13 -36.53 -45.23 -10.60
N LEU A 14 -35.83 -46.33 -10.86
CA LEU A 14 -36.07 -47.74 -10.50
C LEU A 14 -37.50 -48.21 -10.21
N MET A 15 -37.98 -49.10 -11.07
CA MET A 15 -39.07 -50.04 -10.81
C MET A 15 -38.53 -51.45 -11.12
N MET A 16 -38.56 -52.35 -10.13
CA MET A 16 -38.21 -53.77 -10.28
C MET A 16 -39.46 -54.60 -9.97
N SER A 17 -39.98 -55.27 -11.01
CA SER A 17 -40.64 -56.59 -11.10
C SER A 17 -41.62 -57.05 -10.00
N LEU A 18 -42.64 -57.89 -10.21
CA LEU A 18 -43.06 -58.78 -11.31
C LEU A 18 -44.53 -59.14 -11.03
N LEU A 19 -45.38 -59.22 -12.06
CA LEU A 19 -46.73 -59.79 -12.00
C LEU A 19 -46.68 -61.33 -12.16
N LEU A 20 -47.61 -62.03 -11.49
CA LEU A 20 -48.04 -63.39 -11.85
C LEU A 20 -49.21 -63.35 -12.85
N ALA A 21 -49.20 -64.23 -13.85
CA ALA A 21 -50.35 -64.89 -14.52
C ALA A 21 -49.81 -65.73 -15.69
N ALA A 22 -50.44 -66.76 -16.25
CA ALA A 22 -51.35 -67.81 -15.81
C ALA A 22 -51.38 -68.84 -16.97
N CYS A 23 -51.50 -70.13 -16.62
CA CYS A 23 -52.10 -71.26 -17.35
C CYS A 23 -51.72 -71.62 -18.81
N SER A 24 -51.23 -72.87 -18.97
CA SER A 24 -51.91 -74.02 -19.64
C SER A 24 -51.04 -74.78 -20.66
N GLY A 25 -51.07 -76.12 -20.58
CA GLY A 25 -50.56 -77.02 -21.63
C GLY A 25 -49.96 -78.35 -21.15
N ALA A 26 -50.80 -79.33 -20.83
CA ALA A 26 -50.48 -80.76 -20.60
C ALA A 26 -50.03 -81.48 -21.90
N PRO A 27 -49.85 -82.83 -22.00
CA PRO A 27 -49.87 -83.96 -21.04
C PRO A 27 -48.58 -84.84 -21.18
N LYS A 28 -48.36 -86.08 -20.70
CA LYS A 28 -49.19 -87.29 -20.59
C LYS A 28 -48.38 -88.41 -19.89
N SER A 29 -49.04 -89.15 -18.98
CA SER A 29 -49.02 -90.63 -18.76
C SER A 29 -47.67 -91.37 -18.62
N ALA A 30 -47.48 -92.34 -17.72
CA ALA A 30 -48.40 -93.37 -17.21
C ALA A 30 -47.85 -93.94 -15.87
N SER A 31 -48.70 -94.21 -14.86
CA SER A 31 -49.19 -95.55 -14.44
C SER A 31 -48.08 -96.47 -13.89
N LEU A 32 -48.14 -97.15 -12.74
CA LEU A 32 -49.23 -97.75 -11.94
C LEU A 32 -48.78 -97.74 -10.46
N SER A 33 -49.67 -97.43 -9.50
CA SER A 33 -50.43 -98.38 -8.66
C SER A 33 -49.53 -99.25 -7.74
N SER A 34 -49.84 -99.57 -6.49
CA SER A 34 -50.94 -99.26 -5.56
C SER A 34 -50.73 -100.24 -4.40
N GLY A 35 -51.00 -99.83 -3.15
CA GLY A 35 -51.07 -100.75 -2.02
C GLY A 35 -50.75 -100.07 -0.69
N THR A 36 -51.62 -99.18 -0.19
CA THR A 36 -52.66 -99.46 0.84
C THR A 36 -52.03 -99.77 2.20
N GLY A 37 -52.06 -98.83 3.15
CA GLY A 37 -53.16 -98.55 4.09
C GLY A 37 -52.48 -98.26 5.45
N SER A 38 -53.06 -97.64 6.48
CA SER A 38 -54.41 -97.21 6.83
C SER A 38 -54.26 -96.36 8.11
N GLY A 39 -55.08 -95.32 8.25
CA GLY A 39 -55.45 -94.69 9.54
C GLY A 39 -54.58 -93.55 10.06
N THR A 40 -55.21 -92.40 10.39
CA THR A 40 -55.20 -91.73 11.71
C THR A 40 -55.66 -90.26 11.66
N GLY A 41 -56.53 -89.88 12.60
CA GLY A 41 -56.65 -88.53 13.19
C GLY A 41 -57.13 -87.35 12.33
N SER A 42 -58.40 -86.96 12.47
CA SER A 42 -58.81 -85.59 12.16
C SER A 42 -58.29 -84.66 13.26
N GLY A 43 -57.07 -84.15 13.10
CA GLY A 43 -56.48 -83.11 13.92
C GLY A 43 -56.68 -81.73 13.28
N THR A 44 -56.90 -80.71 14.10
CA THR A 44 -56.84 -79.29 13.70
C THR A 44 -55.58 -78.66 14.30
N LEU A 45 -54.92 -77.77 13.56
CA LEU A 45 -53.63 -77.18 13.88
C LEU A 45 -53.73 -75.65 14.00
N THR A 46 -52.99 -75.06 14.94
CA THR A 46 -52.91 -73.60 15.13
C THR A 46 -51.91 -72.97 14.18
N ILE A 47 -52.21 -71.76 13.69
CA ILE A 47 -51.27 -70.91 12.95
C ILE A 47 -50.93 -69.69 13.80
N GLY A 48 -49.66 -69.50 14.10
CA GLY A 48 -49.16 -68.45 14.97
C GLY A 48 -47.68 -68.19 14.78
N GLY A 49 -47.18 -67.25 15.55
CA GLY A 49 -45.84 -66.71 15.37
C GLY A 49 -45.52 -65.64 16.40
N THR A 50 -44.50 -64.84 16.11
CA THR A 50 -44.08 -63.72 16.96
C THR A 50 -44.02 -62.43 16.15
N VAL A 51 -44.44 -61.31 16.77
CA VAL A 51 -44.25 -59.95 16.26
C VAL A 51 -43.17 -59.26 17.07
N SER A 52 -42.25 -58.59 16.37
CA SER A 52 -41.19 -57.79 16.96
C SER A 52 -41.01 -56.46 16.20
N GLY A 53 -40.53 -55.43 16.90
CA GLY A 53 -40.29 -54.09 16.34
C GLY A 53 -41.56 -53.23 16.13
N LEU A 54 -42.74 -53.70 16.55
CA LEU A 54 -43.97 -52.93 16.49
C LEU A 54 -43.93 -51.80 17.52
N ALA A 55 -43.90 -50.57 17.04
CA ALA A 55 -44.02 -49.33 17.80
C ALA A 55 -45.24 -48.51 17.37
N GLY A 56 -45.68 -48.69 16.12
CA GLY A 56 -46.87 -48.05 15.56
C GLY A 56 -48.17 -48.74 15.96
N THR A 57 -49.26 -48.00 15.86
CA THR A 57 -50.63 -48.53 16.05
C THR A 57 -51.27 -48.96 14.73
N GLY A 58 -52.15 -49.97 14.79
CA GLY A 58 -53.00 -50.37 13.65
C GLY A 58 -52.50 -51.56 12.81
N LEU A 59 -51.51 -52.34 13.27
CA LEU A 59 -51.08 -53.55 12.56
C LEU A 59 -52.22 -54.58 12.47
N VAL A 60 -52.52 -55.06 11.26
CA VAL A 60 -53.44 -56.18 11.03
C VAL A 60 -52.77 -57.23 10.15
N LEU A 61 -52.69 -58.46 10.65
CA LEU A 61 -52.25 -59.64 9.89
C LEU A 61 -53.47 -60.35 9.30
N LEU A 62 -53.29 -60.99 8.15
CA LEU A 62 -54.33 -61.72 7.44
C LEU A 62 -53.84 -63.11 7.09
N ASN A 63 -54.59 -64.15 7.46
CA ASN A 63 -54.34 -65.52 7.00
C ASN A 63 -55.36 -65.95 5.94
N ASN A 64 -54.87 -66.53 4.84
CA ASN A 64 -55.65 -67.16 3.77
C ASN A 64 -56.79 -66.29 3.19
N GLY A 65 -56.65 -64.96 3.20
CA GLY A 65 -57.63 -64.05 2.62
C GLY A 65 -58.92 -63.80 3.42
N GLY A 66 -59.09 -64.41 4.61
CA GLY A 66 -60.31 -64.26 5.41
C GLY A 66 -60.17 -64.18 6.94
N ASP A 67 -59.02 -64.54 7.53
CA ASP A 67 -58.84 -64.52 9.00
C ASP A 67 -57.91 -63.37 9.42
N ASN A 68 -58.51 -62.23 9.81
CA ASN A 68 -57.80 -61.02 10.20
C ASN A 68 -57.48 -61.01 11.70
N LEU A 69 -56.27 -60.61 12.06
CA LEU A 69 -55.81 -60.49 13.44
C LEU A 69 -55.15 -59.14 13.67
N THR A 70 -55.74 -58.30 14.53
CA THR A 70 -55.12 -57.06 15.00
C THR A 70 -54.02 -57.35 16.02
N ILE A 71 -52.87 -56.71 15.85
CA ILE A 71 -51.72 -56.81 16.74
C ILE A 71 -51.50 -55.46 17.42
N ASN A 72 -51.55 -55.45 18.76
CA ASN A 72 -51.44 -54.22 19.56
C ASN A 72 -50.11 -54.09 20.32
N ALA A 73 -49.29 -55.14 20.34
CA ALA A 73 -48.00 -55.15 21.03
C ALA A 73 -47.07 -56.21 20.42
N ASN A 74 -45.77 -56.09 20.71
CA ASN A 74 -44.79 -57.13 20.43
C ASN A 74 -45.10 -58.38 21.27
N GLY A 75 -44.80 -59.57 20.72
CA GLY A 75 -45.03 -60.84 21.41
C GLY A 75 -45.59 -61.93 20.50
N ALA A 76 -45.95 -63.06 21.10
CA ALA A 76 -46.55 -64.17 20.37
C ALA A 76 -47.98 -63.84 19.92
N PHE A 77 -48.36 -64.29 18.73
CA PHE A 77 -49.72 -64.21 18.21
C PHE A 77 -50.18 -65.58 17.72
N THR A 78 -51.49 -65.81 17.69
CA THR A 78 -52.10 -67.01 17.12
C THR A 78 -53.43 -66.62 16.51
N PHE A 79 -53.66 -67.05 15.26
CA PHE A 79 -54.95 -66.87 14.59
C PHE A 79 -56.02 -67.71 15.26
N LYS A 80 -57.26 -67.20 15.31
CA LYS A 80 -58.38 -67.89 15.97
C LYS A 80 -58.87 -69.09 15.16
N THR A 81 -58.76 -69.04 13.83
CA THR A 81 -59.21 -70.14 12.98
C THR A 81 -58.16 -71.25 12.93
N LEU A 82 -58.55 -72.45 13.34
CA LEU A 82 -57.70 -73.64 13.24
C LEU A 82 -57.77 -74.20 11.81
N LEU A 83 -56.64 -74.72 11.31
CA LEU A 83 -56.57 -75.34 9.98
C LEU A 83 -56.54 -76.87 10.09
N ALA A 84 -57.13 -77.58 9.14
CA ALA A 84 -57.02 -79.04 9.08
C ALA A 84 -55.56 -79.47 8.83
N VAL A 85 -55.17 -80.65 9.34
CA VAL A 85 -53.86 -81.26 9.00
C VAL A 85 -53.71 -81.34 7.48
N ASN A 86 -52.55 -80.90 6.97
CA ASN A 86 -52.17 -80.74 5.57
C ASN A 86 -52.85 -79.60 4.80
N ALA A 87 -53.59 -78.70 5.45
CA ALA A 87 -54.09 -77.49 4.81
C ALA A 87 -52.98 -76.43 4.63
N ALA A 88 -53.06 -75.63 3.57
CA ALA A 88 -52.14 -74.53 3.33
C ALA A 88 -52.50 -73.30 4.19
N TYR A 89 -51.48 -72.56 4.64
CA TYR A 89 -51.61 -71.24 5.26
C TYR A 89 -50.84 -70.19 4.45
N SER A 90 -51.30 -68.95 4.52
CA SER A 90 -50.73 -67.79 3.84
C SER A 90 -51.03 -66.53 4.65
N VAL A 91 -50.06 -66.15 5.47
CA VAL A 91 -50.09 -65.00 6.37
C VAL A 91 -49.40 -63.82 5.70
N THR A 92 -50.13 -62.72 5.56
CA THR A 92 -49.65 -61.45 5.00
C THR A 92 -50.00 -60.28 5.94
N VAL A 93 -49.38 -59.12 5.72
CA VAL A 93 -49.79 -57.88 6.39
C VAL A 93 -50.94 -57.25 5.59
N LEU A 94 -52.08 -57.05 6.24
CA LEU A 94 -53.24 -56.40 5.64
C LEU A 94 -53.22 -54.88 5.85
N ILE A 95 -52.84 -54.42 7.05
CA ILE A 95 -52.73 -52.99 7.38
C ILE A 95 -51.39 -52.75 8.08
N GLN A 96 -50.59 -51.83 7.53
CA GLN A 96 -49.34 -51.38 8.14
C GLN A 96 -49.61 -50.37 9.28
N PRO A 97 -48.77 -50.33 10.33
CA PRO A 97 -48.89 -49.33 11.39
C PRO A 97 -48.67 -47.90 10.87
N THR A 98 -49.40 -46.92 11.41
CA THR A 98 -49.35 -45.52 10.91
C THR A 98 -48.82 -44.49 11.89
N ASN A 99 -48.82 -44.76 13.20
CA ASN A 99 -48.36 -43.81 14.23
C ASN A 99 -47.47 -44.47 15.30
N PRO A 100 -46.13 -44.48 15.12
CA PRO A 100 -45.39 -44.07 13.93
C PRO A 100 -45.64 -44.98 12.72
N THR A 101 -45.35 -44.47 11.51
CA THR A 101 -45.45 -45.27 10.29
C THR A 101 -44.36 -46.33 10.27
N GLN A 102 -44.75 -47.59 10.13
CA GLN A 102 -43.83 -48.73 10.07
C GLN A 102 -44.13 -49.65 8.89
N VAL A 103 -43.12 -50.37 8.44
CA VAL A 103 -43.26 -51.46 7.48
C VAL A 103 -43.01 -52.77 8.21
N CYS A 104 -44.07 -53.55 8.37
CA CYS A 104 -44.03 -54.91 8.87
C CYS A 104 -43.95 -55.89 7.70
N SER A 105 -43.10 -56.91 7.84
CA SER A 105 -42.92 -57.99 6.87
C SER A 105 -43.11 -59.34 7.54
N VAL A 106 -43.62 -60.32 6.81
CA VAL A 106 -43.87 -61.69 7.31
C VAL A 106 -42.84 -62.64 6.72
N ALA A 107 -42.09 -63.33 7.58
CA ALA A 107 -41.21 -64.43 7.23
C ALA A 107 -41.85 -65.78 7.65
N ALA A 108 -41.57 -66.82 6.87
CA ALA A 108 -42.26 -68.12 6.99
C ALA A 108 -43.79 -68.00 6.95
N GLY A 109 -44.31 -66.97 6.26
CA GLY A 109 -45.74 -66.66 6.22
C GLY A 109 -46.60 -67.66 5.44
N SER A 110 -46.01 -68.57 4.67
CA SER A 110 -46.76 -69.54 3.86
C SER A 110 -46.21 -70.96 3.99
N GLY A 111 -47.09 -71.96 3.96
CA GLY A 111 -46.70 -73.36 3.96
C GLY A 111 -47.88 -74.30 4.15
N THR A 112 -47.58 -75.57 4.41
CA THR A 112 -48.58 -76.61 4.73
C THR A 112 -48.53 -76.92 6.22
N ALA A 113 -49.67 -76.87 6.91
CA ALA A 113 -49.74 -77.18 8.33
C ALA A 113 -49.70 -78.71 8.53
N THR A 114 -48.52 -79.26 8.81
CA THR A 114 -48.33 -80.67 9.19
C THR A 114 -48.21 -80.87 10.71
N ALA A 115 -48.00 -79.78 11.45
CA ALA A 115 -48.07 -79.64 12.90
C ALA A 115 -48.47 -78.19 13.26
N ASN A 116 -48.65 -77.86 14.55
CA ASN A 116 -48.91 -76.49 14.99
C ASN A 116 -47.79 -75.56 14.52
N VAL A 117 -48.14 -74.53 13.75
CA VAL A 117 -47.18 -73.59 13.17
C VAL A 117 -47.02 -72.43 14.16
N GLY A 118 -45.85 -72.35 14.80
CA GLY A 118 -45.45 -71.22 15.66
C GLY A 118 -44.25 -70.44 15.13
N THR A 119 -43.81 -70.74 13.90
CA THR A 119 -42.55 -70.28 13.32
C THR A 119 -42.68 -69.01 12.48
N ILE A 120 -43.87 -68.44 12.36
CA ILE A 120 -44.09 -67.22 11.59
C ILE A 120 -43.45 -66.06 12.34
N VAL A 121 -42.64 -65.26 11.66
CA VAL A 121 -41.99 -64.09 12.26
C VAL A 121 -42.47 -62.85 11.53
N VAL A 122 -43.02 -61.90 12.28
CA VAL A 122 -43.39 -60.57 11.78
C VAL A 122 -42.41 -59.56 12.34
N SER A 123 -41.67 -58.91 11.45
CA SER A 123 -40.67 -57.90 11.81
C SER A 123 -41.12 -56.55 11.27
N CYS A 124 -41.29 -55.58 12.17
CA CYS A 124 -41.66 -54.20 11.85
C CYS A 124 -40.46 -53.26 11.97
N THR A 125 -40.27 -52.42 10.95
CA THR A 125 -39.24 -51.36 10.95
C THR A 125 -39.89 -50.00 10.71
N SER A 126 -39.48 -48.98 11.48
CA SER A 126 -39.98 -47.61 11.28
C SER A 126 -39.43 -47.00 9.99
N GLY A 127 -40.26 -46.25 9.28
CA GLY A 127 -39.78 -45.40 8.18
C GLY A 127 -38.86 -44.30 8.71
N THR A 128 -37.97 -43.78 7.85
CA THR A 128 -37.05 -42.69 8.19
C THR A 128 -37.46 -41.38 7.52
N ILE A 129 -37.17 -40.26 8.17
CA ILE A 129 -37.64 -38.90 7.83
C ILE A 129 -36.47 -37.92 7.88
N SER A 130 -36.38 -37.02 6.90
CA SER A 130 -35.32 -36.00 6.86
C SER A 130 -35.69 -34.74 7.66
N ILE A 131 -34.69 -34.15 8.31
CA ILE A 131 -34.79 -32.86 9.00
C ILE A 131 -34.02 -31.81 8.21
N GLY A 132 -34.65 -30.67 7.91
CA GLY A 132 -34.09 -29.62 7.10
C GLY A 132 -34.83 -28.29 7.22
N GLY A 133 -34.35 -27.30 6.48
CA GLY A 133 -34.80 -25.92 6.61
C GLY A 133 -34.13 -24.96 5.65
N THR A 134 -34.18 -23.66 5.95
CA THR A 134 -33.50 -22.61 5.19
C THR A 134 -32.66 -21.69 6.07
N VAL A 135 -31.53 -21.23 5.54
CA VAL A 135 -30.65 -20.22 6.12
C VAL A 135 -30.72 -18.93 5.32
N SER A 136 -30.85 -17.80 6.01
CA SER A 136 -30.91 -16.45 5.43
C SER A 136 -30.02 -15.46 6.20
N GLY A 137 -29.45 -14.48 5.49
CA GLY A 137 -28.59 -13.43 6.06
C GLY A 137 -27.18 -13.86 6.48
N LEU A 138 -26.76 -15.10 6.19
CA LEU A 138 -25.42 -15.59 6.49
C LEU A 138 -24.40 -14.81 5.66
N ALA A 139 -23.51 -14.08 6.35
CA ALA A 139 -22.39 -13.37 5.75
C ALA A 139 -21.03 -13.81 6.34
N GLY A 140 -21.04 -14.30 7.58
CA GLY A 140 -19.87 -14.90 8.23
C GLY A 140 -19.59 -16.32 7.78
N THR A 141 -18.36 -16.79 8.01
CA THR A 141 -17.96 -18.19 7.80
C THR A 141 -17.97 -18.99 9.10
N GLY A 142 -18.16 -20.31 9.00
CA GLY A 142 -18.07 -21.23 10.15
C GLY A 142 -19.38 -21.57 10.86
N LEU A 143 -20.54 -21.26 10.28
CA LEU A 143 -21.84 -21.68 10.83
C LEU A 143 -21.92 -23.22 10.88
N VAL A 144 -22.19 -23.77 12.06
CA VAL A 144 -22.51 -25.20 12.24
C VAL A 144 -23.84 -25.32 12.96
N LEU A 145 -24.78 -26.02 12.33
CA LEU A 145 -26.04 -26.43 12.96
C LEU A 145 -25.87 -27.83 13.55
N GLN A 146 -26.61 -28.14 14.61
CA GLN A 146 -26.62 -29.48 15.19
C GLN A 146 -28.04 -29.92 15.46
N ASP A 147 -28.41 -31.11 14.99
CA ASP A 147 -29.64 -31.79 15.42
C ASP A 147 -29.33 -32.81 16.53
N ASN A 148 -30.19 -32.81 17.55
CA ASN A 148 -30.24 -33.83 18.61
C ASN A 148 -28.89 -34.15 19.30
N GLY A 149 -27.97 -33.18 19.36
CA GLY A 149 -26.69 -33.31 20.06
C GLY A 149 -25.59 -34.08 19.32
N GLY A 150 -25.84 -34.56 18.09
CA GLY A 150 -24.91 -35.48 17.41
C GLY A 150 -24.81 -35.36 15.88
N ASP A 151 -25.80 -34.79 15.20
CA ASP A 151 -25.76 -34.60 13.74
C ASP A 151 -25.37 -33.16 13.39
N ASP A 152 -24.08 -32.93 13.17
CA ASP A 152 -23.53 -31.62 12.85
C ASP A 152 -23.58 -31.36 11.34
N LEU A 153 -24.05 -30.18 10.96
CA LEU A 153 -24.09 -29.70 9.58
C LEU A 153 -23.37 -28.36 9.44
N THR A 154 -22.29 -28.35 8.66
CA THR A 154 -21.60 -27.12 8.25
C THR A 154 -22.41 -26.40 7.16
N VAL A 155 -22.72 -25.12 7.37
CA VAL A 155 -23.43 -24.28 6.42
C VAL A 155 -22.49 -23.21 5.86
N THR A 156 -22.33 -23.17 4.54
CA THR A 156 -21.39 -22.26 3.86
C THR A 156 -22.07 -21.12 3.08
N ALA A 157 -23.38 -21.20 2.86
CA ALA A 157 -24.14 -20.21 2.12
C ALA A 157 -25.61 -20.17 2.56
N ASN A 158 -26.30 -19.07 2.20
CA ASN A 158 -27.74 -18.97 2.29
C ASN A 158 -28.42 -20.00 1.37
N GLY A 159 -29.58 -20.51 1.77
CA GLY A 159 -30.33 -21.51 1.00
C GLY A 159 -30.90 -22.62 1.87
N THR A 160 -31.38 -23.69 1.23
CA THR A 160 -31.93 -24.86 1.90
C THR A 160 -30.84 -25.75 2.47
N PHE A 161 -31.10 -26.39 3.62
CA PHE A 161 -30.22 -27.38 4.24
C PHE A 161 -31.02 -28.62 4.68
N THR A 162 -30.35 -29.77 4.76
CA THR A 162 -30.91 -31.02 5.26
C THR A 162 -29.81 -31.76 6.03
N PHE A 163 -30.13 -32.27 7.22
CA PHE A 163 -29.25 -33.12 8.02
C PHE A 163 -29.07 -34.50 7.38
N ALA A 164 -27.89 -35.11 7.57
CA ALA A 164 -27.56 -36.37 6.92
C ALA A 164 -28.23 -37.58 7.60
N THR A 165 -28.41 -37.51 8.93
CA THR A 165 -29.05 -38.56 9.71
C THR A 165 -30.56 -38.44 9.56
N LEU A 166 -31.18 -39.46 8.99
CA LEU A 166 -32.63 -39.55 8.96
C LEU A 166 -33.14 -40.04 10.32
N LEU A 167 -34.18 -39.41 10.84
CA LEU A 167 -34.81 -39.80 12.10
C LEU A 167 -35.94 -40.80 11.84
N ALA A 168 -36.19 -41.71 12.78
CA ALA A 168 -37.37 -42.56 12.70
C ALA A 168 -38.65 -41.71 12.71
N SER A 169 -39.67 -42.14 11.97
CA SER A 169 -41.00 -41.53 12.05
C SER A 169 -41.47 -41.49 13.51
N GLY A 170 -41.97 -40.33 13.95
CA GLY A 170 -42.39 -40.07 15.33
C GLY A 170 -41.27 -39.67 16.30
N ALA A 171 -40.00 -39.64 15.89
CA ALA A 171 -38.89 -39.17 16.74
C ALA A 171 -38.90 -37.64 16.92
N ALA A 172 -38.33 -37.17 18.03
CA ALA A 172 -38.13 -35.74 18.26
C ALA A 172 -36.89 -35.23 17.49
N TYR A 173 -36.94 -33.99 17.04
CA TYR A 173 -35.79 -33.25 16.52
C TYR A 173 -35.55 -31.98 17.35
N ALA A 174 -34.30 -31.55 17.41
CA ALA A 174 -33.85 -30.38 18.18
C ALA A 174 -32.61 -29.77 17.51
N VAL A 175 -32.87 -28.88 16.56
CA VAL A 175 -31.89 -28.11 15.80
C VAL A 175 -31.47 -26.87 16.57
N ILE A 176 -30.17 -26.73 16.80
CA ILE A 176 -29.54 -25.56 17.41
C ILE A 176 -28.41 -25.02 16.53
N VAL A 177 -27.97 -23.80 16.82
CA VAL A 177 -26.66 -23.32 16.34
C VAL A 177 -25.60 -23.87 17.29
N LYS A 178 -24.74 -24.75 16.79
CA LYS A 178 -23.59 -25.28 17.53
C LYS A 178 -22.42 -24.31 17.52
N THR A 179 -22.12 -23.76 16.34
CA THR A 179 -21.02 -22.82 16.14
C THR A 179 -21.53 -21.59 15.38
N GLN A 180 -21.36 -20.41 15.98
CA GLN A 180 -21.68 -19.14 15.33
C GLN A 180 -20.59 -18.74 14.32
N PRO A 181 -20.94 -18.02 13.25
CA PRO A 181 -19.95 -17.50 12.31
C PRO A 181 -18.99 -16.50 12.96
N THR A 182 -17.72 -16.50 12.54
CA THR A 182 -16.66 -15.65 13.15
C THR A 182 -16.09 -14.57 12.22
N SER A 183 -16.21 -14.73 10.90
CA SER A 183 -15.62 -13.82 9.92
C SER A 183 -16.57 -13.40 8.79
N PRO A 184 -17.33 -12.29 8.95
CA PRO A 184 -17.48 -11.50 10.18
C PRO A 184 -18.27 -12.25 11.26
N ALA A 185 -18.10 -11.82 12.52
CA ALA A 185 -18.85 -12.36 13.65
C ALA A 185 -20.36 -12.10 13.46
N GLN A 186 -21.17 -13.15 13.57
CA GLN A 186 -22.62 -13.08 13.46
C GLN A 186 -23.30 -13.90 14.54
N THR A 187 -24.48 -13.48 14.97
CA THR A 187 -25.34 -14.28 15.85
C THR A 187 -26.56 -14.75 15.07
N CYS A 188 -26.48 -15.95 14.53
CA CYS A 188 -27.60 -16.60 13.86
C CYS A 188 -28.56 -17.19 14.91
N VAL A 189 -29.85 -17.14 14.63
CA VAL A 189 -30.91 -17.70 15.48
C VAL A 189 -31.71 -18.74 14.73
N VAL A 190 -32.09 -19.82 15.42
CA VAL A 190 -32.96 -20.87 14.89
C VAL A 190 -34.39 -20.63 15.37
N THR A 191 -35.35 -20.66 14.45
CA THR A 191 -36.78 -20.71 14.74
C THR A 191 -37.38 -21.97 14.12
N ASN A 192 -38.46 -22.50 14.73
CA ASN A 192 -38.99 -23.84 14.42
C ASN A 192 -37.93 -24.95 14.52
N GLY A 193 -36.97 -24.81 15.43
CA GLY A 193 -35.84 -25.74 15.57
C GLY A 193 -36.20 -27.06 16.25
N SER A 194 -37.36 -27.21 16.86
CA SER A 194 -37.74 -28.44 17.57
C SER A 194 -39.15 -28.90 17.24
N GLY A 195 -39.38 -30.21 17.34
CA GLY A 195 -40.68 -30.82 17.09
C GLY A 195 -40.62 -32.34 16.93
N THR A 196 -41.69 -32.93 16.40
CA THR A 196 -41.77 -34.36 16.08
C THR A 196 -41.71 -34.58 14.57
N ALA A 197 -40.85 -35.48 14.12
CA ALA A 197 -40.71 -35.86 12.73
C ALA A 197 -41.87 -36.77 12.30
N SER A 198 -43.01 -36.20 11.89
CA SER A 198 -44.15 -36.96 11.35
C SER A 198 -44.16 -36.99 9.81
N ALA A 199 -43.45 -36.08 9.16
CA ALA A 199 -43.14 -36.01 7.74
C ALA A 199 -41.80 -35.28 7.55
N ASN A 200 -41.25 -35.26 6.33
CA ASN A 200 -40.00 -34.52 6.04
C ASN A 200 -40.11 -33.07 6.52
N VAL A 201 -39.24 -32.68 7.44
CA VAL A 201 -39.25 -31.34 8.04
C VAL A 201 -38.43 -30.43 7.15
N THR A 202 -39.05 -29.37 6.64
CA THR A 202 -38.38 -28.31 5.85
C THR A 202 -38.62 -26.92 6.42
N SER A 203 -39.27 -26.85 7.59
CA SER A 203 -39.76 -25.62 8.21
C SER A 203 -38.77 -24.95 9.17
N VAL A 204 -37.63 -25.57 9.44
CA VAL A 204 -36.59 -24.96 10.30
C VAL A 204 -36.05 -23.71 9.61
N GLN A 205 -36.00 -22.59 10.34
CA GLN A 205 -35.54 -21.31 9.81
C GLN A 205 -34.34 -20.82 10.59
N VAL A 206 -33.25 -20.49 9.89
CA VAL A 206 -32.05 -19.89 10.46
C VAL A 206 -31.89 -18.48 9.90
N THR A 207 -31.91 -17.48 10.77
CA THR A 207 -31.76 -16.07 10.39
C THR A 207 -30.52 -15.50 11.04
N CYS A 208 -29.62 -14.96 10.22
CA CYS A 208 -28.43 -14.24 10.66
C CYS A 208 -28.62 -12.74 10.35
N PRO A 209 -28.64 -11.84 11.36
CA PRO A 209 -28.79 -10.41 11.12
C PRO A 209 -27.66 -9.82 10.27
N ALA A 210 -27.96 -8.72 9.56
CA ALA A 210 -26.97 -7.97 8.80
C ALA A 210 -25.87 -7.42 9.73
N VAL A 211 -24.63 -7.44 9.25
CA VAL A 211 -23.46 -6.91 9.97
C VAL A 211 -23.13 -5.54 9.40
N PHE A 212 -22.86 -4.60 10.30
CA PHE A 212 -22.50 -3.23 9.96
C PHE A 212 -21.16 -2.88 10.61
N PHE A 213 -20.41 -1.98 9.97
CA PHE A 213 -19.12 -1.50 10.46
C PHE A 213 -19.05 0.02 10.36
N THR A 214 -18.19 0.63 11.17
CA THR A 214 -17.94 2.08 11.13
C THR A 214 -16.93 2.44 10.05
N VAL A 215 -16.99 3.69 9.58
CA VAL A 215 -15.94 4.31 8.77
C VAL A 215 -15.36 5.50 9.53
N GLY A 216 -14.04 5.56 9.63
CA GLY A 216 -13.35 6.63 10.34
C GLY A 216 -11.86 6.64 10.04
N GLY A 217 -11.15 7.52 10.72
CA GLY A 217 -9.69 7.61 10.64
C GLY A 217 -9.14 8.86 11.30
N GLN A 218 -8.20 9.55 10.68
CA GLN A 218 -7.45 10.67 11.28
C GLN A 218 -7.52 11.95 10.45
N THR A 219 -7.49 13.09 11.11
CA THR A 219 -7.33 14.41 10.50
C THR A 219 -6.02 15.04 10.97
N VAL A 220 -5.24 15.58 10.03
CA VAL A 220 -3.95 16.22 10.29
C VAL A 220 -3.82 17.51 9.47
N GLY A 221 -2.88 18.38 9.87
CA GLY A 221 -2.52 19.57 9.10
C GLY A 221 -3.56 20.71 9.11
N VAL A 222 -4.58 20.67 9.98
CA VAL A 222 -5.55 21.76 10.14
C VAL A 222 -4.96 22.87 11.01
N LEU A 223 -4.88 24.09 10.48
CA LEU A 223 -4.46 25.30 11.21
C LEU A 223 -5.64 25.90 12.00
N GLY A 224 -5.43 26.09 13.31
CA GLY A 224 -6.46 26.58 14.24
C GLY A 224 -7.55 25.55 14.56
N ASN A 225 -8.66 25.98 15.18
CA ASN A 225 -9.81 25.11 15.49
C ASN A 225 -10.74 24.91 14.27
N GLY A 226 -10.17 24.39 13.17
CA GLY A 226 -10.88 23.82 12.01
C GLY A 226 -12.10 24.60 11.51
N GLY A 227 -11.90 25.79 10.94
CA GLY A 227 -12.93 26.78 10.59
C GLY A 227 -14.08 26.32 9.69
N GLY A 228 -14.93 25.40 10.16
CA GLY A 228 -16.10 24.88 9.46
C GLY A 228 -15.83 23.74 8.47
N MET A 229 -14.72 23.00 8.58
CA MET A 229 -14.45 21.88 7.69
C MET A 229 -15.46 20.75 7.89
N VAL A 230 -16.00 20.21 6.79
CA VAL A 230 -16.95 19.10 6.79
C VAL A 230 -16.51 18.08 5.75
N ILE A 231 -16.31 16.84 6.18
CA ILE A 231 -16.20 15.70 5.28
C ILE A 231 -17.55 14.99 5.18
N GLN A 232 -17.79 14.27 4.10
CA GLN A 232 -19.00 13.48 3.93
C GLN A 232 -18.65 12.06 3.52
N ASN A 233 -19.50 11.10 3.86
CA ASN A 233 -19.40 9.73 3.37
C ASN A 233 -20.64 9.37 2.56
N ASN A 234 -20.44 8.75 1.40
CA ASN A 234 -21.45 8.34 0.43
C ASN A 234 -22.45 9.46 0.06
N GLY A 235 -21.98 10.71 0.07
CA GLY A 235 -22.76 11.91 -0.32
C GLY A 235 -23.91 12.30 0.63
N GLY A 236 -23.93 11.79 1.87
CA GLY A 236 -25.03 12.08 2.80
C GLY A 236 -24.72 12.04 4.30
N ASP A 237 -23.66 11.34 4.74
CA ASP A 237 -23.25 11.35 6.15
C ASP A 237 -22.17 12.42 6.37
N ASN A 238 -22.59 13.62 6.75
CA ASN A 238 -21.72 14.78 6.90
C ASN A 238 -21.15 14.84 8.32
N LEU A 239 -19.82 14.96 8.43
CA LEU A 239 -19.08 15.05 9.69
C LEU A 239 -18.24 16.33 9.73
N PRO A 240 -18.62 17.32 10.57
CA PRO A 240 -17.78 18.46 10.87
C PRO A 240 -16.54 18.05 11.65
N LEU A 241 -15.37 18.60 11.28
CA LEU A 241 -14.09 18.34 11.94
C LEU A 241 -13.58 19.62 12.62
N SER A 242 -13.34 19.55 13.92
CA SER A 242 -12.94 20.71 14.74
C SER A 242 -11.43 20.96 14.81
N GLY A 243 -10.62 20.11 14.18
CA GLY A 243 -9.16 20.18 14.21
C GLY A 243 -8.52 18.83 13.92
N ASN A 244 -7.25 18.69 14.29
CA ASN A 244 -6.51 17.43 14.14
C ASN A 244 -6.98 16.37 15.15
N GLY A 245 -6.93 15.10 14.76
CA GLY A 245 -7.26 13.96 15.62
C GLY A 245 -8.16 12.90 14.95
N PRO A 246 -8.60 11.90 15.73
CA PRO A 246 -9.46 10.84 15.22
C PRO A 246 -10.86 11.33 14.85
N PHE A 247 -11.45 10.72 13.84
CA PHE A 247 -12.85 10.90 13.48
C PHE A 247 -13.52 9.56 13.16
N THR A 248 -14.84 9.51 13.29
CA THR A 248 -15.66 8.36 12.88
C THR A 248 -17.03 8.86 12.45
N PHE A 249 -17.47 8.41 11.28
CA PHE A 249 -18.82 8.67 10.77
C PHE A 249 -19.87 7.96 11.63
N SER A 250 -20.99 8.64 11.85
CA SER A 250 -22.06 8.12 12.71
C SER A 250 -22.86 6.98 12.06
N THR A 251 -22.95 6.99 10.73
CA THR A 251 -23.67 5.97 9.97
C THR A 251 -22.77 4.77 9.71
N THR A 252 -23.16 3.61 10.25
CA THR A 252 -22.48 2.34 9.95
C THR A 252 -22.89 1.80 8.58
N ILE A 253 -21.96 1.15 7.89
CA ILE A 253 -22.16 0.61 6.54
C ILE A 253 -22.22 -0.92 6.60
N ALA A 254 -23.13 -1.51 5.83
CA ALA A 254 -23.30 -2.96 5.76
C ALA A 254 -22.08 -3.67 5.15
N TYR A 255 -21.73 -4.85 5.68
CA TYR A 255 -20.65 -5.70 5.15
C TYR A 255 -20.76 -5.91 3.64
N LYS A 256 -19.63 -5.80 2.93
CA LYS A 256 -19.49 -5.83 1.46
C LYS A 256 -20.13 -4.66 0.70
N SER A 257 -20.67 -3.65 1.38
CA SER A 257 -21.06 -2.39 0.74
C SER A 257 -19.86 -1.45 0.61
N THR A 258 -19.98 -0.46 -0.26
CA THR A 258 -18.92 0.52 -0.50
C THR A 258 -19.03 1.73 0.42
N TYR A 259 -17.90 2.36 0.69
CA TYR A 259 -17.79 3.69 1.29
C TYR A 259 -17.05 4.62 0.33
N ASP A 260 -17.34 5.91 0.41
CA ASP A 260 -16.74 6.97 -0.39
C ASP A 260 -16.76 8.28 0.41
N VAL A 261 -15.62 8.60 1.02
CA VAL A 261 -15.38 9.79 1.82
C VAL A 261 -14.90 10.91 0.91
N SER A 262 -15.54 12.07 0.99
CA SER A 262 -15.16 13.24 0.21
C SER A 262 -15.21 14.51 1.03
N MET A 263 -14.54 15.55 0.54
CA MET A 263 -14.60 16.88 1.13
C MET A 263 -15.94 17.51 0.77
N PHE A 264 -16.76 17.85 1.77
CA PHE A 264 -18.02 18.59 1.56
C PHE A 264 -17.79 20.10 1.67
N VAL A 265 -17.06 20.53 2.71
CA VAL A 265 -16.66 21.92 2.93
C VAL A 265 -15.19 21.93 3.37
N GLY A 266 -14.33 22.64 2.63
CA GLY A 266 -12.91 22.80 2.97
C GLY A 266 -12.69 23.68 4.20
N PRO A 267 -11.46 23.70 4.77
CA PRO A 267 -11.16 24.49 5.96
C PRO A 267 -11.17 26.00 5.65
N GLY A 268 -11.96 26.78 6.39
CA GLY A 268 -12.04 28.24 6.18
C GLY A 268 -10.93 29.06 6.85
N THR A 269 -10.16 28.47 7.77
CA THR A 269 -9.10 29.14 8.54
C THR A 269 -7.73 29.14 7.85
N GLN A 270 -7.61 28.46 6.71
CA GLN A 270 -6.37 28.34 5.95
C GLN A 270 -6.67 28.39 4.45
N PRO A 271 -5.82 29.02 3.63
CA PRO A 271 -6.03 29.08 2.19
C PRO A 271 -5.82 27.72 1.49
N GLN A 272 -5.19 26.75 2.17
CA GLN A 272 -4.89 25.43 1.61
C GLN A 272 -6.03 24.43 1.83
N GLY A 273 -6.43 23.74 0.75
CA GLY A 273 -7.38 22.63 0.80
C GLY A 273 -6.77 21.36 1.38
N CYS A 274 -7.61 20.37 1.69
CA CYS A 274 -7.16 19.06 2.17
C CYS A 274 -7.29 17.98 1.11
N VAL A 275 -6.47 16.94 1.22
CA VAL A 275 -6.59 15.71 0.46
C VAL A 275 -7.03 14.58 1.39
N ILE A 276 -7.91 13.71 0.88
CA ILE A 276 -8.44 12.57 1.63
C ILE A 276 -7.87 11.28 1.04
N TRP A 277 -7.21 10.50 1.88
CA TRP A 277 -6.61 9.20 1.57
C TRP A 277 -7.47 8.08 2.14
N GLY A 278 -7.36 6.89 1.54
CA GLY A 278 -8.18 5.74 1.93
C GLY A 278 -9.67 6.05 1.81
N PHE A 279 -10.04 6.92 0.86
CA PHE A 279 -11.34 7.57 0.85
C PHE A 279 -12.45 6.65 0.34
N GLN A 280 -12.12 5.60 -0.42
CA GLN A 280 -13.12 4.67 -0.96
C GLN A 280 -12.69 3.21 -0.77
N GLY A 281 -13.67 2.32 -0.65
CA GLY A 281 -13.40 0.88 -0.57
C GLY A 281 -14.65 0.08 -0.24
N THR A 282 -14.44 -1.23 0.00
CA THR A 282 -15.49 -2.16 0.40
C THR A 282 -15.33 -2.50 1.87
N VAL A 283 -16.42 -2.38 2.63
CA VAL A 283 -16.42 -2.58 4.07
C VAL A 283 -16.37 -4.07 4.42
N LEU A 284 -15.22 -4.54 4.91
CA LEU A 284 -15.02 -5.91 5.40
C LEU A 284 -14.85 -6.00 6.92
N ALA A 285 -14.49 -4.88 7.55
CA ALA A 285 -14.34 -4.66 8.98
C ALA A 285 -14.56 -3.15 9.27
N ASN A 286 -14.39 -2.71 10.52
CA ASN A 286 -14.32 -1.27 10.82
C ASN A 286 -13.19 -0.64 10.02
N VAL A 287 -13.52 0.38 9.22
CA VAL A 287 -12.56 1.16 8.45
C VAL A 287 -12.04 2.27 9.38
N THR A 288 -10.74 2.30 9.60
CA THR A 288 -10.08 3.21 10.56
C THR A 288 -8.91 3.98 9.95
N ASP A 289 -8.72 3.85 8.63
CA ASP A 289 -7.54 4.23 7.87
C ASP A 289 -7.82 5.37 6.86
N VAL A 290 -8.98 6.03 6.96
CA VAL A 290 -9.25 7.25 6.19
C VAL A 290 -8.42 8.40 6.76
N LEU A 291 -7.56 9.03 5.97
CA LEU A 291 -6.74 10.16 6.42
C LEU A 291 -7.13 11.44 5.69
N VAL A 292 -7.48 12.47 6.44
CA VAL A 292 -7.73 13.83 5.93
C VAL A 292 -6.50 14.68 6.24
N ASP A 293 -5.72 15.00 5.21
CA ASP A 293 -4.50 15.82 5.33
C ASP A 293 -4.75 17.21 4.75
N CYS A 294 -4.84 18.19 5.64
CA CYS A 294 -5.08 19.59 5.32
C CYS A 294 -3.81 20.43 5.23
N GLY A 295 -2.63 19.85 5.44
CA GLY A 295 -1.40 20.59 5.63
C GLY A 295 -0.23 19.98 4.88
N HIS A 296 -0.37 19.83 3.55
CA HIS A 296 0.68 19.40 2.60
C HIS A 296 2.00 20.15 2.83
N ASN A 297 2.76 19.67 3.80
CA ASN A 297 4.03 20.20 4.30
C ASN A 297 4.85 19.01 4.82
N ASP A 298 4.77 17.91 4.08
CA ASP A 298 5.21 16.59 4.52
C ASP A 298 6.20 15.96 3.55
N TRP A 299 7.11 15.21 4.16
CA TRP A 299 8.05 14.38 3.44
C TRP A 299 7.40 13.02 3.21
N THR A 300 7.61 12.47 2.02
CA THR A 300 7.23 11.11 1.67
C THR A 300 8.49 10.38 1.26
N TRP A 301 8.76 9.24 1.89
CA TRP A 301 9.82 8.35 1.44
C TRP A 301 9.35 7.55 0.22
N MET A 302 9.97 7.81 -0.94
CA MET A 302 9.51 7.30 -2.23
C MET A 302 10.25 6.03 -2.66
N ALA A 303 11.56 5.97 -2.43
CA ALA A 303 12.40 4.84 -2.85
C ALA A 303 13.77 4.82 -2.14
N GLY A 304 14.60 3.81 -2.43
CA GLY A 304 15.94 3.64 -1.86
C GLY A 304 15.93 2.87 -0.54
N SER A 305 17.05 2.87 0.17
CA SER A 305 17.23 2.18 1.45
C SER A 305 17.05 3.15 2.63
N SER A 306 16.58 2.64 3.78
CA SER A 306 16.58 3.38 5.05
C SER A 306 17.88 3.24 5.85
N SER A 307 18.91 2.62 5.27
CA SER A 307 20.24 2.38 5.85
C SER A 307 21.33 3.00 4.98
N ALA A 308 22.30 3.66 5.60
CA ALA A 308 23.48 4.21 4.95
C ALA A 308 24.54 3.14 4.61
N ASP A 309 24.48 1.95 5.24
CA ASP A 309 25.47 0.89 5.02
C ASP A 309 25.18 0.10 3.74
N GLN A 310 25.84 0.49 2.65
CA GLN A 310 25.80 -0.24 1.37
C GLN A 310 27.00 -1.20 1.19
N LEU A 311 27.88 -1.35 2.20
CA LEU A 311 29.02 -2.26 2.18
C LEU A 311 28.69 -3.57 2.91
N ALA A 312 28.55 -4.66 2.15
CA ALA A 312 28.72 -5.99 2.75
C ALA A 312 30.21 -6.21 3.02
N VAL A 313 30.71 -5.88 4.22
CA VAL A 313 32.05 -6.30 4.63
C VAL A 313 32.04 -6.89 6.04
N SER A 314 31.65 -8.17 6.11
CA SER A 314 32.24 -9.22 6.97
C SER A 314 31.36 -10.48 6.89
N GLY A 315 31.42 -11.19 5.77
CA GLY A 315 31.21 -12.65 5.68
C GLY A 315 29.91 -13.28 6.19
N THR A 316 28.85 -12.54 6.57
CA THR A 316 27.62 -13.17 7.10
C THR A 316 26.31 -12.50 6.68
N VAL A 317 26.34 -11.39 5.93
CA VAL A 317 25.10 -10.80 5.39
C VAL A 317 25.26 -10.69 3.88
N SER A 318 24.59 -11.57 3.15
CA SER A 318 24.34 -11.33 1.73
C SER A 318 23.60 -10.00 1.60
N PRO A 319 23.98 -9.11 0.67
CA PRO A 319 23.22 -7.90 0.40
C PRO A 319 21.76 -8.27 0.17
N THR A 320 20.83 -7.60 0.84
CA THR A 320 19.41 -7.71 0.46
C THR A 320 19.29 -7.34 -1.02
N ALA A 321 18.41 -8.02 -1.75
CA ALA A 321 18.22 -7.91 -3.19
C ALA A 321 17.68 -6.53 -3.68
N GLN A 322 17.94 -5.45 -2.94
CA GLN A 322 17.23 -4.17 -2.99
C GLN A 322 17.97 -3.05 -3.77
N ASP A 323 19.19 -3.29 -4.26
CA ASP A 323 20.02 -2.28 -4.97
C ASP A 323 20.13 -2.50 -6.50
N ASN A 324 19.43 -3.49 -7.08
CA ASN A 324 19.41 -3.62 -8.55
C ASN A 324 18.41 -2.60 -9.14
N GLY A 325 18.91 -1.55 -9.80
CA GLY A 325 18.07 -0.53 -10.45
C GLY A 325 17.89 0.80 -9.69
N SER A 326 18.91 1.26 -8.96
CA SER A 326 18.97 2.59 -8.31
C SER A 326 20.35 3.23 -8.53
N PRO A 327 20.49 4.58 -8.54
CA PRO A 327 21.80 5.23 -8.66
C PRO A 327 22.79 4.96 -7.50
N GLY A 328 22.42 4.25 -6.44
CA GLY A 328 23.32 4.02 -5.29
C GLY A 328 23.63 5.30 -4.50
N GLY A 329 24.30 5.15 -3.36
CA GLY A 329 24.52 6.27 -2.43
C GLY A 329 25.56 7.27 -2.93
N ARG A 330 25.18 8.56 -3.02
CA ARG A 330 26.04 9.63 -3.58
C ARG A 330 25.65 11.03 -3.13
N LYS A 331 26.60 11.97 -3.22
CA LYS A 331 26.44 13.40 -2.98
C LYS A 331 26.93 14.25 -4.17
N TYR A 332 26.52 15.52 -4.20
CA TYR A 332 26.96 16.52 -5.20
C TYR A 332 26.75 16.10 -6.67
N SER A 333 25.72 15.31 -6.93
CA SER A 333 25.28 15.00 -8.30
C SER A 333 24.64 16.21 -8.96
N ALA A 334 24.79 16.30 -10.28
CA ALA A 334 24.08 17.27 -11.09
C ALA A 334 22.65 16.77 -11.36
N THR A 335 21.69 17.70 -11.33
CA THR A 335 20.26 17.40 -11.41
C THR A 335 19.54 18.23 -12.46
N TRP A 336 18.58 17.62 -13.15
CA TRP A 336 17.68 18.30 -14.08
C TRP A 336 16.27 17.76 -13.99
N THR A 337 15.30 18.62 -14.25
CA THR A 337 13.93 18.23 -14.59
C THR A 337 13.74 18.48 -16.08
N ASP A 338 13.37 17.45 -16.84
CA ASP A 338 13.05 17.61 -18.25
C ASP A 338 11.62 18.15 -18.47
N LEU A 339 11.30 18.57 -19.70
CA LEU A 339 9.97 19.11 -20.03
C LEU A 339 8.82 18.12 -19.86
N SER A 340 9.11 16.82 -19.73
CA SER A 340 8.11 15.78 -19.44
C SER A 340 7.94 15.51 -17.94
N GLY A 341 8.71 16.20 -17.09
CA GLY A 341 8.70 16.04 -15.65
C GLY A 341 9.51 14.86 -15.13
N ASN A 342 10.40 14.28 -15.94
CA ASN A 342 11.32 13.25 -15.45
C ASN A 342 12.52 13.90 -14.75
N LEU A 343 12.98 13.25 -13.68
CA LEU A 343 14.14 13.70 -12.92
C LEU A 343 15.39 13.02 -13.47
N TRP A 344 16.42 13.79 -13.79
CA TRP A 344 17.69 13.30 -14.29
C TRP A 344 18.79 13.54 -13.27
N LEU A 345 19.68 12.56 -13.14
CA LEU A 345 20.84 12.59 -12.25
C LEU A 345 22.10 12.22 -13.03
N PHE A 346 23.16 13.01 -12.86
CA PHE A 346 24.47 12.73 -13.41
C PHE A 346 25.56 12.83 -12.34
N GLY A 347 26.48 11.86 -12.35
CA GLY A 347 27.71 11.90 -11.59
C GLY A 347 27.51 12.04 -10.08
N GLY A 348 28.41 12.80 -9.45
CA GLY A 348 28.54 12.90 -7.99
C GLY A 348 29.72 12.08 -7.47
N ASP A 349 29.88 12.09 -6.15
CA ASP A 349 30.86 11.29 -5.40
C ASP A 349 30.11 10.32 -4.49
N GLY A 350 30.40 9.03 -4.60
CA GLY A 350 29.63 8.00 -3.91
C GLY A 350 30.17 6.60 -4.12
N TRP A 351 29.37 5.59 -3.81
CA TRP A 351 29.75 4.19 -3.99
C TRP A 351 29.14 3.64 -5.28
N ASP A 352 29.98 3.23 -6.22
CA ASP A 352 29.50 2.57 -7.45
C ASP A 352 28.92 1.19 -7.12
N THR A 353 28.05 0.70 -8.00
CA THR A 353 27.49 -0.64 -8.06
C THR A 353 28.53 -1.77 -7.94
N VAL A 354 29.81 -1.49 -8.19
CA VAL A 354 30.95 -2.44 -8.08
C VAL A 354 31.65 -2.42 -6.70
N LYS A 355 31.18 -1.59 -5.74
CA LYS A 355 31.52 -1.62 -4.29
C LYS A 355 33.02 -1.78 -3.98
N THR A 356 33.85 -0.85 -4.47
CA THR A 356 35.26 -0.69 -4.02
C THR A 356 35.35 -0.02 -2.66
N ALA A 357 36.42 -0.21 -1.89
CA ALA A 357 36.58 0.31 -0.51
C ALA A 357 36.61 1.85 -0.33
N ASN A 358 36.57 2.63 -1.41
CA ASN A 358 36.57 4.10 -1.39
C ASN A 358 35.45 4.64 -2.29
N THR A 359 34.97 5.86 -2.00
CA THR A 359 34.08 6.58 -2.92
C THR A 359 34.77 6.87 -4.24
N VAL A 360 33.98 6.92 -5.30
CA VAL A 360 34.43 7.23 -6.65
C VAL A 360 33.59 8.35 -7.22
N ARG A 361 34.22 9.21 -8.01
CA ARG A 361 33.49 10.15 -8.86
C ARG A 361 32.84 9.37 -9.99
N MET A 362 31.62 9.75 -10.33
CA MET A 362 30.80 9.04 -11.30
C MET A 362 30.51 9.91 -12.53
N ASN A 363 30.19 9.27 -13.66
CA ASN A 363 29.75 9.87 -14.92
C ASN A 363 28.55 9.13 -15.53
N ASP A 364 27.87 8.31 -14.75
CA ASP A 364 26.65 7.63 -15.17
C ASP A 364 25.47 8.61 -15.21
N MET A 365 24.48 8.27 -16.05
CA MET A 365 23.27 9.06 -16.23
C MET A 365 22.07 8.21 -15.85
N TRP A 366 21.23 8.75 -14.98
CA TRP A 366 20.03 8.11 -14.46
C TRP A 366 18.80 8.99 -14.69
N LYS A 367 17.66 8.33 -14.93
CA LYS A 367 16.36 8.97 -15.14
C LYS A 367 15.33 8.37 -14.20
N TYR A 368 14.57 9.19 -13.49
CA TYR A 368 13.41 8.80 -12.68
C TYR A 368 12.11 9.24 -13.35
N THR A 369 11.19 8.30 -13.58
CA THR A 369 9.90 8.51 -14.28
C THR A 369 8.68 8.47 -13.34
N GLY A 370 8.89 8.28 -12.03
CA GLY A 370 7.81 8.08 -11.04
C GLY A 370 7.13 9.35 -10.53
N THR A 371 7.38 10.53 -11.12
CA THR A 371 6.84 11.82 -10.63
C THR A 371 5.33 11.95 -10.84
N GLN A 372 4.76 11.27 -11.83
CA GLN A 372 3.34 11.39 -12.19
C GLN A 372 2.41 10.41 -11.47
N VAL A 373 2.94 9.44 -10.70
CA VAL A 373 2.13 8.33 -10.20
C VAL A 373 2.10 8.29 -8.67
N TYR A 374 0.97 8.72 -8.10
CA TYR A 374 0.71 8.66 -6.66
C TYR A 374 0.46 7.22 -6.14
N LEU A 375 0.23 6.24 -7.04
CA LEU A 375 -0.42 4.96 -6.72
C LEU A 375 0.27 3.70 -7.30
N ALA A 376 1.42 3.78 -7.98
CA ALA A 376 2.05 2.60 -8.58
C ALA A 376 3.18 2.08 -7.69
N GLY A 377 3.01 0.86 -7.21
CA GLY A 377 3.94 0.19 -6.30
C GLY A 377 5.36 -0.02 -6.87
N PHE A 378 6.30 -0.07 -5.92
CA PHE A 378 7.64 -0.70 -5.85
C PHE A 378 8.57 -0.83 -7.07
N ASN A 379 8.22 -0.42 -8.29
CA ASN A 379 9.21 -0.28 -9.34
C ASN A 379 9.99 1.01 -9.09
N THR A 380 11.28 0.89 -8.82
CA THR A 380 12.20 2.01 -8.74
C THR A 380 12.08 2.75 -10.08
N GLY A 381 11.41 3.89 -10.12
CA GLY A 381 11.21 4.66 -11.37
C GLY A 381 12.52 5.07 -12.06
N TRP A 382 13.67 4.73 -11.45
CA TRP A 382 15.03 4.85 -11.92
C TRP A 382 15.35 3.90 -13.08
N THR A 383 15.91 4.47 -14.14
CA THR A 383 16.51 3.75 -15.27
C THR A 383 17.88 4.36 -15.53
N GLN A 384 18.92 3.52 -15.58
CA GLN A 384 20.23 3.95 -16.03
C GLN A 384 20.19 4.11 -17.55
N THR A 385 20.33 5.34 -18.04
CA THR A 385 20.27 5.63 -19.48
C THR A 385 21.65 5.54 -20.14
N ARG A 386 22.73 5.65 -19.35
CA ARG A 386 24.12 5.51 -19.81
C ARG A 386 25.00 4.83 -18.75
N PRO A 387 25.88 3.88 -19.14
CA PRO A 387 26.73 3.13 -18.22
C PRO A 387 27.92 3.94 -17.68
N THR A 388 28.58 3.42 -16.64
CA THR A 388 29.74 4.01 -15.95
C THR A 388 31.05 3.98 -16.76
N THR A 389 31.11 3.25 -17.88
CA THR A 389 32.30 3.21 -18.74
C THR A 389 32.40 4.48 -19.58
N PRO A 390 33.52 5.24 -19.55
CA PRO A 390 33.65 6.47 -20.30
C PRO A 390 33.56 6.20 -21.81
N LEU A 391 32.53 6.74 -22.45
CA LEU A 391 32.59 6.97 -23.88
C LEU A 391 33.48 8.21 -24.08
N PRO A 392 34.43 8.21 -25.03
CA PRO A 392 35.36 9.33 -25.23
C PRO A 392 34.69 10.70 -25.49
N THR A 393 33.39 10.68 -25.79
CA THR A 393 32.55 11.82 -26.13
C THR A 393 31.70 12.33 -24.96
N ASP A 394 31.89 11.80 -23.75
CA ASP A 394 31.08 12.13 -22.58
C ASP A 394 31.84 13.00 -21.57
N PRO A 395 31.14 13.79 -20.74
CA PRO A 395 31.77 14.48 -19.62
C PRO A 395 32.45 13.47 -18.69
N VAL A 396 33.68 13.79 -18.28
CA VAL A 396 34.42 12.97 -17.31
C VAL A 396 33.69 12.87 -15.96
N ALA A 397 34.01 11.82 -15.21
CA ALA A 397 33.46 11.60 -13.87
C ALA A 397 33.79 12.74 -12.92
N ARG A 398 32.75 13.33 -12.32
CA ARG A 398 32.86 14.58 -11.56
C ARG A 398 31.74 14.76 -10.54
N TRP A 399 31.99 15.66 -9.62
CA TRP A 399 31.04 16.13 -8.60
C TRP A 399 30.99 17.66 -8.56
N GLY A 400 29.94 18.22 -7.98
CA GLY A 400 29.84 19.66 -7.72
C GLY A 400 29.72 20.51 -9.00
N SER A 401 29.20 19.90 -10.07
CA SER A 401 28.86 20.60 -11.31
C SER A 401 27.59 21.43 -11.12
N VAL A 402 27.44 22.41 -12.01
CA VAL A 402 26.22 23.19 -12.17
C VAL A 402 25.40 22.61 -13.31
N SER A 403 24.09 22.54 -13.11
CA SER A 403 23.14 22.03 -14.10
C SER A 403 21.92 22.92 -14.25
N TRP A 404 21.38 22.97 -15.46
CA TRP A 404 20.09 23.60 -15.76
C TRP A 404 19.45 23.04 -17.03
N THR A 405 18.14 23.23 -17.16
CA THR A 405 17.38 22.91 -18.37
C THR A 405 17.07 24.22 -19.10
N ASP A 406 17.34 24.30 -20.40
CA ASP A 406 16.96 25.48 -21.19
C ASP A 406 15.49 25.42 -21.65
N ALA A 407 14.99 26.52 -22.23
CA ALA A 407 13.62 26.61 -22.73
C ALA A 407 13.31 25.63 -23.88
N ALA A 408 14.33 25.07 -24.55
CA ALA A 408 14.17 24.03 -25.57
C ALA A 408 14.16 22.61 -24.98
N GLY A 409 14.32 22.45 -23.66
CA GLY A 409 14.34 21.17 -22.96
C GLY A 409 15.68 20.44 -23.00
N LYS A 410 16.75 21.11 -23.43
CA LYS A 410 18.10 20.56 -23.45
C LYS A 410 18.74 20.69 -22.07
N LEU A 411 19.40 19.63 -21.62
CA LEU A 411 20.02 19.57 -20.30
C LEU A 411 21.46 20.06 -20.39
N TRP A 412 21.81 21.11 -19.65
CA TRP A 412 23.14 21.71 -19.66
C TRP A 412 23.94 21.33 -18.42
N LEU A 413 25.22 21.04 -18.61
CA LEU A 413 26.18 20.73 -17.55
C LEU A 413 27.39 21.64 -17.68
N PHE A 414 27.76 22.28 -16.57
CA PHE A 414 28.93 23.15 -16.50
C PHE A 414 29.79 22.80 -15.28
N ALA A 415 31.10 22.83 -15.46
CA ALA A 415 32.08 22.79 -14.37
C ALA A 415 32.03 21.52 -13.50
N GLY A 416 32.54 21.62 -12.27
CA GLY A 416 32.74 20.51 -11.34
C GLY A 416 34.21 20.16 -11.16
N GLN A 417 34.50 19.12 -10.38
CA GLN A 417 35.86 18.64 -10.20
C GLN A 417 35.96 17.15 -10.53
N ASP A 418 36.96 16.78 -11.33
CA ASP A 418 37.15 15.41 -11.80
C ASP A 418 37.97 14.55 -10.84
N ALA A 419 38.08 13.23 -11.14
CA ALA A 419 38.89 12.26 -10.40
C ALA A 419 40.34 12.70 -10.14
N GLY A 420 40.94 13.42 -11.09
CA GLY A 420 42.29 13.96 -11.04
C GLY A 420 42.42 15.27 -10.28
N THR A 421 41.38 15.71 -9.56
CA THR A 421 41.32 17.00 -8.82
C THR A 421 41.31 18.24 -9.69
N ASN A 422 41.17 18.08 -11.00
CA ASN A 422 41.12 19.18 -11.94
C ASN A 422 39.77 19.91 -11.82
N PHE A 423 39.81 21.22 -11.81
CA PHE A 423 38.62 22.07 -11.79
C PHE A 423 38.15 22.32 -13.22
N MET A 424 36.93 21.93 -13.53
CA MET A 424 36.38 22.00 -14.87
C MET A 424 35.67 23.35 -15.12
N ASN A 425 35.73 23.85 -16.34
CA ASN A 425 34.81 24.87 -16.88
C ASN A 425 34.30 24.48 -18.28
N ASP A 426 34.38 23.19 -18.61
CA ASP A 426 33.76 22.65 -19.80
C ASP A 426 32.23 22.77 -19.71
N LEU A 427 31.64 23.07 -20.86
CA LEU A 427 30.22 23.21 -21.04
C LEU A 427 29.74 22.12 -21.98
N TRP A 428 28.71 21.41 -21.53
CA TRP A 428 28.11 20.31 -22.25
C TRP A 428 26.61 20.51 -22.33
N SER A 429 26.02 20.00 -23.41
CA SER A 429 24.58 19.84 -23.49
C SER A 429 24.21 18.40 -23.78
N TYR A 430 23.08 17.96 -23.24
CA TYR A 430 22.55 16.62 -23.41
C TYR A 430 21.15 16.67 -23.99
N ASP A 431 20.95 15.88 -25.04
CA ASP A 431 19.68 15.70 -25.70
C ASP A 431 19.03 14.41 -25.18
N THR A 432 17.87 14.57 -24.53
CA THR A 432 17.13 13.47 -23.90
C THR A 432 16.41 12.58 -24.92
N THR A 433 16.23 13.05 -26.17
CA THR A 433 15.58 12.30 -27.24
C THR A 433 16.55 11.37 -27.96
N THR A 434 17.78 11.83 -28.19
CA THR A 434 18.84 11.05 -28.85
C THR A 434 19.76 10.34 -27.86
N ASN A 435 19.68 10.67 -26.56
CA ASN A 435 20.56 10.14 -25.50
C ASN A 435 22.05 10.46 -25.77
N THR A 436 22.36 11.70 -26.17
CA THR A 436 23.73 12.10 -26.57
C THR A 436 24.21 13.36 -25.88
N TRP A 437 25.45 13.34 -25.39
CA TRP A 437 26.19 14.53 -24.98
C TRP A 437 26.77 15.25 -26.21
N THR A 438 26.78 16.58 -26.17
CA THR A 438 27.45 17.46 -27.12
C THR A 438 28.37 18.39 -26.34
N TYR A 439 29.67 18.28 -26.59
CA TYR A 439 30.66 19.23 -26.09
C TYR A 439 30.44 20.59 -26.75
N VAL A 440 30.43 21.65 -25.95
CA VAL A 440 30.33 23.02 -26.46
C VAL A 440 31.71 23.66 -26.47
N ASN A 441 32.38 23.72 -25.32
CA ASN A 441 33.74 24.28 -25.16
C ASN A 441 34.23 24.15 -23.69
N GLY A 442 35.35 24.81 -23.36
CA GLY A 442 35.97 24.84 -22.02
C GLY A 442 36.89 23.64 -21.74
N GLY A 443 37.37 23.47 -20.52
CA GLY A 443 38.28 22.38 -20.19
C GLY A 443 38.67 22.29 -18.73
N ALA A 444 39.85 21.72 -18.48
CA ALA A 444 40.40 21.51 -17.15
C ALA A 444 41.35 22.64 -16.74
N ASN A 445 41.22 23.13 -15.52
CA ASN A 445 42.10 24.11 -14.85
C ASN A 445 42.35 25.41 -15.65
N GLN A 446 41.33 25.88 -16.37
CA GLN A 446 41.44 27.09 -17.17
C GLN A 446 41.09 28.34 -16.34
N ASN A 447 41.83 29.42 -16.55
CA ASN A 447 41.51 30.73 -16.00
C ASN A 447 40.24 31.31 -16.65
N GLY A 448 39.52 32.13 -15.90
CA GLY A 448 38.32 32.81 -16.40
C GLY A 448 38.66 34.01 -17.28
N VAL A 449 37.83 34.25 -18.30
CA VAL A 449 37.92 35.41 -19.20
C VAL A 449 36.70 36.29 -18.96
N TYR A 450 36.89 37.44 -18.31
CA TYR A 450 35.78 38.26 -17.78
C TYR A 450 35.30 39.35 -18.74
N GLY A 451 36.12 39.74 -19.71
CA GLY A 451 35.77 40.82 -20.63
C GLY A 451 35.51 42.15 -19.90
N THR A 452 34.51 42.89 -20.36
CA THR A 452 34.05 44.12 -19.70
C THR A 452 32.82 43.82 -18.84
N LEU A 453 32.80 44.31 -17.61
CA LEU A 453 31.67 44.14 -16.68
C LEU A 453 30.36 44.60 -17.34
N GLY A 454 29.34 43.74 -17.30
CA GLY A 454 28.02 43.97 -17.88
C GLY A 454 27.93 43.80 -19.40
N VAL A 455 29.01 43.37 -20.08
CA VAL A 455 29.03 43.22 -21.54
C VAL A 455 29.14 41.74 -21.92
N ALA A 456 28.11 41.23 -22.59
CA ALA A 456 28.08 39.88 -23.13
C ALA A 456 29.13 39.70 -24.25
N SER A 457 29.79 38.55 -24.27
CA SER A 457 30.70 38.17 -25.35
C SER A 457 30.84 36.66 -25.45
N ALA A 458 30.96 36.13 -26.67
CA ALA A 458 31.30 34.73 -26.90
C ALA A 458 32.71 34.35 -26.37
N SER A 459 33.58 35.34 -26.11
CA SER A 459 34.90 35.13 -25.51
C SER A 459 34.89 35.11 -24.00
N ASN A 460 33.79 35.57 -23.37
CA ASN A 460 33.69 35.56 -21.91
C ASN A 460 33.46 34.12 -21.45
N TRP A 461 34.17 33.70 -20.41
CA TRP A 461 34.02 32.36 -19.87
C TRP A 461 34.41 32.30 -18.38
N PRO A 462 33.57 31.75 -17.49
CA PRO A 462 33.97 31.54 -16.11
C PRO A 462 35.13 30.53 -16.01
N GLY A 463 36.07 30.77 -15.10
CA GLY A 463 37.20 29.86 -14.88
C GLY A 463 36.78 28.51 -14.27
N GLY A 464 37.68 27.52 -14.36
CA GLY A 464 37.48 26.16 -13.83
C GLY A 464 37.15 26.19 -12.34
N ARG A 465 36.03 25.56 -11.94
CA ARG A 465 35.53 25.64 -10.55
C ARG A 465 34.68 24.44 -10.12
N TRP A 466 34.52 24.29 -8.82
CA TRP A 466 33.49 23.43 -8.23
C TRP A 466 32.79 24.16 -7.08
N GLY A 467 31.63 23.64 -6.66
CA GLY A 467 30.88 24.19 -5.53
C GLY A 467 30.33 25.60 -5.79
N ALA A 468 30.20 25.99 -7.05
CA ALA A 468 29.43 27.16 -7.43
C ALA A 468 27.93 26.86 -7.27
N THR A 469 27.12 27.89 -7.13
CA THR A 469 25.66 27.76 -7.11
C THR A 469 25.08 28.41 -8.36
N ALA A 470 23.98 27.87 -8.87
CA ALA A 470 23.31 28.49 -10.00
C ALA A 470 21.80 28.24 -10.01
N ARG A 471 21.09 29.15 -10.67
CA ARG A 471 19.65 29.11 -10.88
C ARG A 471 19.28 29.71 -12.22
N VAL A 472 18.26 29.15 -12.84
CA VAL A 472 17.62 29.73 -14.03
C VAL A 472 16.42 30.54 -13.59
N ASP A 473 16.30 31.75 -14.12
CA ASP A 473 15.10 32.57 -13.95
C ASP A 473 14.01 32.23 -14.97
N ALA A 474 12.83 32.85 -14.82
CA ALA A 474 11.69 32.61 -15.72
C ALA A 474 11.96 33.02 -17.18
N ALA A 475 12.97 33.84 -17.45
CA ALA A 475 13.37 34.22 -18.81
C ALA A 475 14.29 33.17 -19.46
N GLY A 476 14.72 32.15 -18.72
CA GLY A 476 15.67 31.14 -19.18
C GLY A 476 17.13 31.56 -19.04
N THR A 477 17.39 32.66 -18.33
CA THR A 477 18.74 33.13 -18.04
C THR A 477 19.31 32.38 -16.83
N LEU A 478 20.51 31.83 -16.96
CA LEU A 478 21.23 31.20 -15.86
C LEU A 478 22.07 32.23 -15.11
N TRP A 479 21.92 32.26 -13.79
CA TRP A 479 22.75 33.02 -12.86
C TRP A 479 23.70 32.07 -12.14
N LEU A 480 25.01 32.31 -12.24
CA LEU A 480 26.08 31.52 -11.61
C LEU A 480 26.84 32.37 -10.61
N PHE A 481 27.04 31.88 -9.39
CA PHE A 481 27.79 32.60 -8.37
C PHE A 481 28.82 31.74 -7.64
N GLY A 482 30.03 32.31 -7.52
CA GLY A 482 31.09 31.86 -6.63
C GLY A 482 31.66 30.48 -6.95
N GLY A 483 32.03 29.74 -5.90
CA GLY A 483 32.72 28.45 -5.97
C GLY A 483 34.19 28.55 -5.57
N TYR A 484 34.90 27.42 -5.67
CA TYR A 484 36.35 27.36 -5.51
C TYR A 484 36.99 26.98 -6.84
N GLY A 485 37.87 27.84 -7.35
CA GLY A 485 38.37 27.70 -8.72
C GLY A 485 39.30 28.82 -9.17
N PHE A 486 39.53 28.89 -10.48
CA PHE A 486 40.44 29.85 -11.10
C PHE A 486 39.75 31.16 -11.46
N ASP A 487 40.43 32.27 -11.16
CA ASP A 487 40.06 33.61 -11.60
C ASP A 487 40.73 33.97 -12.94
N SER A 488 40.83 35.26 -13.26
CA SER A 488 41.47 35.73 -14.50
C SER A 488 42.98 35.97 -14.39
N VAL A 489 43.54 36.01 -13.18
CA VAL A 489 44.88 36.57 -12.92
C VAL A 489 45.81 35.53 -12.31
N THR A 490 45.33 34.83 -11.30
CA THR A 490 46.12 33.88 -10.51
C THR A 490 46.21 32.55 -11.22
N SER A 491 47.35 31.87 -11.07
CA SER A 491 47.53 30.49 -11.52
C SER A 491 47.16 29.47 -10.44
N SER A 492 46.50 29.91 -9.37
CA SER A 492 46.15 29.08 -8.22
C SER A 492 44.67 29.24 -7.90
N PRO A 493 43.94 28.14 -7.66
CA PRO A 493 42.52 28.23 -7.37
C PRO A 493 42.29 28.86 -5.99
N GLY A 494 41.16 29.52 -5.85
CA GLY A 494 40.73 30.15 -4.61
C GLY A 494 39.22 30.39 -4.61
N LEU A 495 38.73 31.07 -3.56
CA LEU A 495 37.31 31.32 -3.39
C LEU A 495 36.84 32.47 -4.29
N LEU A 496 35.81 32.22 -5.07
CA LEU A 496 35.27 33.18 -6.02
C LEU A 496 34.00 33.83 -5.44
N ASN A 497 33.77 35.08 -5.82
CA ASN A 497 32.53 35.82 -5.55
C ASN A 497 32.00 36.50 -6.82
N ASP A 498 32.44 36.03 -7.98
CA ASP A 498 31.96 36.47 -9.28
C ASP A 498 30.51 36.04 -9.50
N LEU A 499 29.71 36.95 -10.05
CA LEU A 499 28.36 36.69 -10.51
C LEU A 499 28.36 36.77 -12.04
N TRP A 500 27.87 35.71 -12.67
CA TRP A 500 27.75 35.59 -14.10
C TRP A 500 26.31 35.34 -14.52
N GLU A 501 25.98 35.86 -15.68
CA GLU A 501 24.76 35.56 -16.42
C GLU A 501 25.11 34.74 -17.66
N PHE A 502 24.34 33.69 -17.97
CA PHE A 502 24.41 32.99 -19.25
C PHE A 502 23.05 33.05 -19.96
N SER A 503 23.04 33.70 -21.12
CA SER A 503 21.86 33.90 -21.95
C SER A 503 22.26 34.00 -23.42
N GLY A 504 21.40 33.53 -24.33
CA GLY A 504 21.69 33.55 -25.77
C GLY A 504 22.98 32.81 -26.18
N GLY A 505 23.45 31.85 -25.37
CA GLY A 505 24.69 31.12 -25.60
C GLY A 505 25.97 31.87 -25.21
N GLN A 506 25.87 33.00 -24.50
CA GLN A 506 27.00 33.83 -24.11
C GLN A 506 27.04 34.08 -22.60
N TRP A 507 28.25 34.20 -22.05
CA TRP A 507 28.47 34.59 -20.66
C TRP A 507 28.64 36.11 -20.53
N THR A 508 28.08 36.67 -19.47
CA THR A 508 28.26 38.07 -19.06
C THR A 508 28.71 38.09 -17.59
N TRP A 509 29.87 38.69 -17.31
CA TRP A 509 30.25 38.98 -15.94
C TRP A 509 29.49 40.21 -15.46
N VAL A 510 28.66 40.10 -14.42
CA VAL A 510 27.70 41.16 -14.03
C VAL A 510 27.98 41.76 -12.66
N SER A 511 28.69 41.05 -11.78
CA SER A 511 29.10 41.57 -10.47
C SER A 511 30.21 40.72 -9.85
N GLY A 512 30.77 41.17 -8.73
CA GLY A 512 31.82 40.44 -8.01
C GLY A 512 33.21 40.78 -8.54
N ALA A 513 34.24 40.11 -8.05
CA ALA A 513 35.60 40.37 -8.50
C ALA A 513 36.05 39.38 -9.56
N ASN A 514 37.04 39.79 -10.35
CA ASN A 514 37.76 38.93 -11.29
C ASN A 514 39.03 38.31 -10.69
N THR A 515 39.15 38.35 -9.36
CA THR A 515 40.23 37.78 -8.56
C THR A 515 39.69 36.94 -7.41
N VAL A 516 40.41 35.89 -6.99
CA VAL A 516 40.02 35.01 -5.89
C VAL A 516 40.17 35.67 -4.50
N ASN A 517 39.57 35.02 -3.49
CA ASN A 517 39.73 35.28 -2.05
C ASN A 517 39.35 36.70 -1.60
N GLN A 518 38.37 37.30 -2.27
CA GLN A 518 37.87 38.61 -1.89
C GLN A 518 37.01 38.56 -0.63
N SER A 519 37.18 39.56 0.23
CA SER A 519 36.36 39.74 1.43
C SER A 519 35.00 40.37 1.07
N GLY A 520 33.97 40.07 1.87
CA GLY A 520 32.65 40.68 1.68
C GLY A 520 32.57 42.11 2.19
N VAL A 521 31.75 42.93 1.55
CA VAL A 521 31.46 44.33 1.93
C VAL A 521 29.96 44.46 2.16
N TYR A 522 29.55 44.59 3.43
CA TYR A 522 28.14 44.46 3.85
C TYR A 522 27.29 45.73 3.80
N GLY A 523 27.91 46.91 3.99
CA GLY A 523 27.14 48.15 4.12
C GLY A 523 26.13 48.09 5.28
N THR A 524 24.96 48.72 5.09
CA THR A 524 23.85 48.66 6.05
C THR A 524 22.86 47.58 5.64
N GLN A 525 22.47 46.70 6.57
CA GLN A 525 21.49 45.65 6.32
C GLN A 525 20.18 46.23 5.78
N GLY A 526 19.59 45.57 4.78
CA GLY A 526 18.39 46.01 4.07
C GLY A 526 18.61 47.13 3.04
N THR A 527 19.82 47.67 2.92
CA THR A 527 20.13 48.78 2.01
C THR A 527 21.02 48.34 0.85
N ALA A 528 20.55 48.52 -0.38
CA ALA A 528 21.33 48.29 -1.58
C ALA A 528 22.44 49.34 -1.73
N ALA A 529 23.64 48.92 -2.16
CA ALA A 529 24.70 49.83 -2.53
C ALA A 529 25.61 49.22 -3.60
N ALA A 530 26.20 50.04 -4.46
CA ALA A 530 27.13 49.59 -5.50
C ALA A 530 28.43 48.97 -4.92
N SER A 531 28.81 49.36 -3.70
CA SER A 531 29.97 48.80 -3.00
C SER A 531 29.67 47.48 -2.28
N ASN A 532 28.39 47.14 -2.10
CA ASN A 532 28.02 45.92 -1.41
C ASN A 532 28.39 44.71 -2.29
N VAL A 533 29.06 43.73 -1.70
CA VAL A 533 29.42 42.49 -2.40
C VAL A 533 29.56 41.34 -1.41
N PRO A 534 28.98 40.17 -1.68
CA PRO A 534 29.25 38.98 -0.87
C PRO A 534 30.73 38.57 -1.00
N GLY A 535 31.33 38.09 0.08
CA GLY A 535 32.70 37.56 0.05
C GLY A 535 32.82 36.23 -0.72
N GLY A 536 34.04 35.89 -1.11
CA GLY A 536 34.38 34.63 -1.78
C GLY A 536 33.96 33.42 -0.97
N ARG A 537 33.23 32.49 -1.59
CA ARG A 537 32.62 31.34 -0.91
C ARG A 537 32.38 30.17 -1.85
N GLN A 538 32.32 28.97 -1.28
CA GLN A 538 31.93 27.75 -1.97
C GLN A 538 30.73 27.07 -1.31
N ALA A 539 30.06 26.25 -2.09
CA ALA A 539 28.79 25.58 -1.79
C ALA A 539 27.71 26.49 -1.16
N PRO A 540 27.51 27.73 -1.64
CA PRO A 540 26.42 28.55 -1.16
C PRO A 540 25.07 28.04 -1.70
N ILE A 541 24.01 28.44 -1.01
CA ILE A 541 22.64 28.14 -1.39
C ILE A 541 22.12 29.33 -2.21
N SER A 542 21.37 29.08 -3.28
CA SER A 542 20.78 30.16 -4.08
C SER A 542 19.32 29.93 -4.45
N TRP A 543 18.66 31.04 -4.78
CA TRP A 543 17.28 31.09 -5.28
C TRP A 543 17.15 32.16 -6.36
N ILE A 544 16.11 32.03 -7.15
CA ILE A 544 15.49 33.14 -7.87
C ILE A 544 14.16 33.40 -7.17
N ASP A 545 13.89 34.64 -6.74
CA ASP A 545 12.58 34.99 -6.17
C ASP A 545 11.52 35.19 -7.26
N GLY A 546 10.25 35.30 -6.87
CA GLY A 546 9.13 35.49 -7.81
C GLY A 546 9.21 36.77 -8.67
N ALA A 547 10.13 37.68 -8.35
CA ALA A 547 10.39 38.89 -9.14
C ALA A 547 11.66 38.77 -10.01
N GLY A 548 12.26 37.58 -10.10
CA GLY A 548 13.44 37.31 -10.93
C GLY A 548 14.77 37.74 -10.30
N ASN A 549 14.81 38.08 -9.01
CA ASN A 549 16.04 38.50 -8.36
C ASN A 549 16.84 37.29 -7.87
N PHE A 550 18.16 37.35 -8.01
CA PHE A 550 19.05 36.30 -7.54
C PHE A 550 19.40 36.48 -6.07
N LEU A 551 19.24 35.41 -5.28
CA LEU A 551 19.60 35.39 -3.86
C LEU A 551 20.67 34.36 -3.57
N VAL A 552 21.54 34.68 -2.62
CA VAL A 552 22.62 33.80 -2.13
C VAL A 552 22.59 33.76 -0.61
N PHE A 553 22.64 32.57 -0.03
CA PHE A 553 22.73 32.34 1.40
C PHE A 553 23.89 31.41 1.75
N GLY A 554 24.57 31.73 2.84
CA GLY A 554 25.52 30.83 3.48
C GLY A 554 26.69 30.45 2.57
N GLY A 555 27.07 29.17 2.58
CA GLY A 555 28.32 28.68 2.02
C GLY A 555 29.46 28.77 3.04
N TYR A 556 30.69 28.47 2.62
CA TYR A 556 31.84 28.53 3.50
C TYR A 556 33.12 29.00 2.81
N ASN A 557 34.06 29.49 3.61
CA ASN A 557 35.47 29.63 3.25
C ASN A 557 36.34 28.63 4.05
N LEU A 558 37.58 28.41 3.62
CA LEU A 558 38.55 27.61 4.38
C LEU A 558 39.33 28.52 5.34
N SER A 559 39.24 28.27 6.65
CA SER A 559 40.08 28.94 7.64
C SER A 559 41.56 28.60 7.44
N PRO A 560 42.51 29.47 7.82
CA PRO A 560 43.92 29.11 7.97
C PRO A 560 44.18 27.89 8.87
N THR A 561 43.23 27.56 9.76
CA THR A 561 43.27 26.38 10.65
C THR A 561 42.67 25.12 10.03
N GLY A 562 42.23 25.17 8.77
CA GLY A 562 41.64 24.04 8.04
C GLY A 562 40.17 23.76 8.33
N GLN A 563 39.55 24.44 9.32
CA GLN A 563 38.11 24.33 9.57
C GLN A 563 37.28 25.22 8.63
N PRO A 564 36.13 24.76 8.11
CA PRO A 564 35.22 25.60 7.35
C PRO A 564 34.71 26.76 8.20
N ASN A 565 34.85 28.00 7.73
CA ASN A 565 34.07 29.11 8.30
C ASN A 565 32.78 29.24 7.49
N ALA A 566 31.69 28.75 8.06
CA ALA A 566 30.39 28.79 7.43
C ALA A 566 29.76 30.17 7.59
N PHE A 567 28.96 30.60 6.61
CA PHE A 567 28.20 31.83 6.68
C PHE A 567 26.69 31.54 6.87
N ASN A 568 25.95 32.53 7.38
CA ASN A 568 24.47 32.57 7.36
C ASN A 568 23.93 33.91 6.84
N ASP A 569 24.74 34.68 6.13
CA ASP A 569 24.32 35.91 5.46
C ASP A 569 23.42 35.59 4.26
N LEU A 570 22.32 36.32 4.13
CA LEU A 570 21.43 36.30 2.97
C LEU A 570 21.65 37.58 2.17
N TRP A 571 21.92 37.43 0.88
CA TRP A 571 22.12 38.51 -0.07
C TRP A 571 21.09 38.42 -1.19
N LYS A 572 20.68 39.59 -1.69
CA LYS A 572 19.82 39.73 -2.87
C LYS A 572 20.48 40.65 -3.89
N TYR A 573 20.60 40.20 -5.14
CA TYR A 573 21.03 40.99 -6.27
C TYR A 573 19.81 41.47 -7.07
N SER A 574 19.64 42.78 -7.15
CA SER A 574 18.52 43.41 -7.86
C SER A 574 18.92 44.81 -8.33
N GLY A 575 18.46 45.23 -9.51
CA GLY A 575 18.78 46.56 -10.04
C GLY A 575 20.28 46.84 -10.20
N GLY A 576 21.07 45.79 -10.45
CA GLY A 576 22.53 45.89 -10.61
C GLY A 576 23.32 45.97 -9.30
N GLN A 577 22.69 45.80 -8.14
CA GLN A 577 23.33 45.97 -6.82
C GLN A 577 23.00 44.84 -5.86
N TRP A 578 23.93 44.57 -4.93
CA TRP A 578 23.71 43.67 -3.81
C TRP A 578 23.11 44.39 -2.60
N THR A 579 22.16 43.71 -1.95
CA THR A 579 21.60 44.07 -0.65
C THR A 579 21.91 42.95 0.33
N TRP A 580 22.51 43.25 1.47
CA TRP A 580 22.58 42.31 2.59
C TRP A 580 21.22 42.30 3.30
N VAL A 581 20.46 41.21 3.19
CA VAL A 581 19.04 41.17 3.58
C VAL A 581 18.84 40.62 4.99
N SER A 582 19.54 39.55 5.34
CA SER A 582 19.35 38.82 6.61
C SER A 582 20.65 38.15 7.04
N GLY A 583 20.71 37.63 8.26
CA GLY A 583 21.86 36.89 8.77
C GLY A 583 22.95 37.79 9.33
N SER A 584 24.12 37.22 9.60
CA SER A 584 25.26 37.91 10.21
C SER A 584 26.38 38.15 9.22
N SER A 585 27.15 39.22 9.41
CA SER A 585 28.43 39.42 8.73
C SER A 585 29.57 38.58 9.32
N GLY A 586 29.33 37.91 10.45
CA GLY A 586 30.25 36.97 11.08
C GLY A 586 30.10 35.55 10.55
N VAL A 587 31.12 34.73 10.79
CA VAL A 587 31.12 33.30 10.45
C VAL A 587 30.67 32.44 11.63
N ASN A 588 30.28 31.19 11.36
CA ASN A 588 29.99 30.14 12.34
C ASN A 588 28.90 30.53 13.36
N GLN A 589 27.93 31.33 12.94
CA GLN A 589 26.81 31.74 13.79
C GLN A 589 25.82 30.59 13.96
N THR A 590 25.34 30.40 15.20
CA THR A 590 24.28 29.45 15.52
C THR A 590 22.92 29.93 15.01
N GLY A 591 22.00 28.99 14.79
CA GLY A 591 20.64 29.28 14.34
C GLY A 591 19.74 29.79 15.46
N VAL A 592 18.82 30.69 15.11
CA VAL A 592 17.77 31.22 16.00
C VAL A 592 16.42 30.79 15.44
N TYR A 593 15.81 29.77 16.03
CA TYR A 593 14.64 29.06 15.49
C TYR A 593 13.29 29.69 15.83
N GLY A 594 13.19 30.41 16.95
CA GLY A 594 11.92 30.96 17.43
C GLY A 594 10.89 29.87 17.71
N THR A 595 9.62 30.16 17.43
CA THR A 595 8.52 29.19 17.55
C THR A 595 8.27 28.52 16.20
N LEU A 596 8.18 27.19 16.18
CA LEU A 596 7.87 26.40 14.98
C LEU A 596 6.60 26.93 14.29
N GLY A 597 6.68 27.17 12.99
CA GLY A 597 5.60 27.68 12.15
C GLY A 597 5.34 29.19 12.27
N VAL A 598 6.10 29.92 13.09
CA VAL A 598 5.91 31.36 13.31
C VAL A 598 7.06 32.17 12.72
N ALA A 599 6.74 33.05 11.77
CA ALA A 599 7.68 33.99 11.20
C ALA A 599 8.12 35.04 12.24
N ALA A 600 9.41 35.37 12.28
CA ALA A 600 9.91 36.47 13.08
C ALA A 600 11.17 37.08 12.47
N ALA A 601 11.38 38.39 12.66
CA ALA A 601 12.58 39.08 12.21
C ALA A 601 13.87 38.60 12.89
N THR A 602 13.74 38.00 14.08
CA THR A 602 14.87 37.42 14.83
C THR A 602 15.21 35.99 14.40
N ASN A 603 14.33 35.34 13.64
CA ASN A 603 14.58 33.99 13.16
C ASN A 603 15.65 34.02 12.08
N VAL A 604 16.68 33.19 12.24
CA VAL A 604 17.79 33.09 11.29
C VAL A 604 18.30 31.65 11.26
N PRO A 605 18.33 30.96 10.11
CA PRO A 605 18.99 29.67 10.00
C PRO A 605 20.47 29.80 10.37
N GLY A 606 21.02 28.81 11.08
CA GLY A 606 22.44 28.82 11.43
C GLY A 606 23.35 28.68 10.22
N ALA A 607 24.62 29.05 10.40
CA ALA A 607 25.62 29.07 9.33
C ALA A 607 25.82 27.69 8.71
N ARG A 608 25.70 27.58 7.38
CA ARG A 608 25.65 26.29 6.69
C ARG A 608 26.02 26.36 5.21
N TRP A 609 26.26 25.19 4.63
CA TRP A 609 26.54 24.99 3.21
C TRP A 609 25.88 23.71 2.68
N SER A 610 25.81 23.60 1.34
CA SER A 610 25.32 22.41 0.63
C SER A 610 23.91 21.94 1.04
N SER A 611 23.01 22.88 1.29
CA SER A 611 21.59 22.58 1.53
C SER A 611 20.82 22.38 0.23
N ALA A 612 19.69 21.68 0.31
CA ALA A 612 18.69 21.71 -0.76
C ALA A 612 17.88 23.02 -0.65
N ALA A 613 17.49 23.56 -1.80
CA ALA A 613 16.80 24.84 -1.87
C ALA A 613 15.95 24.97 -3.13
N TRP A 614 14.76 25.54 -2.97
CA TRP A 614 13.82 25.79 -4.05
C TRP A 614 12.97 27.02 -3.77
N THR A 615 12.36 27.56 -4.82
CA THR A 615 11.34 28.61 -4.74
C THR A 615 10.01 27.99 -5.14
N ASP A 616 8.96 28.24 -4.36
CA ASP A 616 7.62 27.76 -4.71
C ASP A 616 6.84 28.76 -5.59
N PRO A 617 5.67 28.39 -6.14
CA PRO A 617 4.89 29.27 -7.01
C PRO A 617 4.44 30.58 -6.37
N ALA A 618 4.32 30.61 -5.03
CA ALA A 618 4.01 31.83 -4.29
C ALA A 618 5.23 32.75 -4.12
N GLY A 619 6.41 32.35 -4.62
CA GLY A 619 7.66 33.09 -4.52
C GLY A 619 8.35 32.96 -3.16
N ARG A 620 7.94 32.00 -2.32
CA ARG A 620 8.56 31.75 -1.01
C ARG A 620 9.81 30.90 -1.22
N LEU A 621 10.89 31.25 -0.52
CA LEU A 621 12.17 30.56 -0.64
C LEU A 621 12.26 29.48 0.44
N TRP A 622 12.64 28.28 0.06
CA TRP A 622 12.74 27.15 0.97
C TRP A 622 14.17 26.63 1.08
N LEU A 623 14.53 26.18 2.27
CA LEU A 623 15.86 25.71 2.63
C LEU A 623 15.73 24.45 3.48
N PHE A 624 16.32 23.35 3.01
CA PHE A 624 16.35 22.09 3.75
C PHE A 624 17.78 21.59 4.00
N GLY A 625 18.07 21.30 5.27
CA GLY A 625 19.29 20.63 5.71
C GLY A 625 20.58 21.39 5.40
N GLY A 626 21.61 20.64 4.99
CA GLY A 626 22.98 21.12 4.81
C GLY A 626 23.90 20.70 5.95
N ARG A 627 25.17 21.11 5.88
CA ARG A 627 26.13 20.95 6.98
C ARG A 627 26.37 22.30 7.60
N GLY A 628 26.30 22.41 8.92
CA GLY A 628 26.39 23.69 9.58
C GLY A 628 25.93 23.69 11.03
N TYR A 629 25.60 24.87 11.53
CA TYR A 629 25.29 25.09 12.93
C TYR A 629 23.78 25.06 13.21
N ASP A 630 23.39 24.33 14.24
CA ASP A 630 22.09 24.47 14.89
C ASP A 630 22.13 25.54 16.01
N THR A 631 21.35 25.39 17.07
CA THR A 631 21.37 26.28 18.24
C THR A 631 22.63 26.18 19.11
N THR A 632 23.38 25.07 19.03
CA THR A 632 24.44 24.68 19.98
C THR A 632 25.68 24.00 19.36
N ALA A 633 25.58 23.38 18.18
CA ALA A 633 26.56 22.46 17.63
C ALA A 633 26.64 22.55 16.09
N ASN A 634 27.76 22.05 15.53
CA ASN A 634 27.98 21.91 14.10
C ASN A 634 27.79 20.45 13.66
N GLY A 635 27.00 20.21 12.62
CA GLY A 635 26.65 18.88 12.16
C GLY A 635 25.78 18.89 10.90
N SER A 636 25.28 17.71 10.52
CA SER A 636 24.36 17.57 9.38
C SER A 636 22.95 17.92 9.84
N LEU A 637 22.26 18.79 9.10
CA LEU A 637 20.98 19.37 9.47
C LEU A 637 19.83 18.69 8.71
N SER A 638 18.66 18.63 9.31
CA SER A 638 17.38 18.21 8.69
C SER A 638 16.24 19.18 9.00
N ASP A 639 16.59 20.40 9.40
CA ASP A 639 15.66 21.51 9.56
C ASP A 639 15.16 22.01 8.20
N LEU A 640 13.91 22.42 8.19
CA LEU A 640 13.25 23.03 7.03
C LEU A 640 12.85 24.46 7.38
N TRP A 641 13.26 25.39 6.53
CA TRP A 641 12.98 26.81 6.67
C TRP A 641 12.29 27.37 5.44
N GLN A 642 11.45 28.37 5.68
CA GLN A 642 10.85 29.19 4.65
C GLN A 642 11.25 30.65 4.87
N TYR A 643 11.57 31.36 3.80
CA TYR A 643 11.77 32.81 3.78
C TYR A 643 10.68 33.47 2.94
N SER A 644 9.91 34.37 3.56
CA SER A 644 8.85 35.13 2.92
C SER A 644 8.60 36.43 3.67
N GLY A 645 8.14 37.49 2.98
CA GLY A 645 7.83 38.78 3.61
C GLY A 645 9.02 39.43 4.35
N GLY A 646 10.26 39.08 3.97
CA GLY A 646 11.46 39.58 4.62
C GLY A 646 11.92 38.76 5.85
N GLN A 647 11.22 37.68 6.22
CA GLN A 647 11.44 36.94 7.47
C GLN A 647 11.62 35.44 7.26
N TRP A 648 12.39 34.81 8.14
CA TRP A 648 12.52 33.36 8.20
C TRP A 648 11.46 32.74 9.13
N THR A 649 10.97 31.58 8.74
CA THR A 649 10.08 30.72 9.53
C THR A 649 10.68 29.32 9.59
N TRP A 650 10.88 28.79 10.80
CA TRP A 650 11.22 27.39 10.99
C TRP A 650 9.95 26.56 10.78
N MET A 651 9.92 25.74 9.73
CA MET A 651 8.71 25.06 9.27
C MET A 651 8.60 23.63 9.77
N LYS A 652 9.71 22.88 9.75
CA LYS A 652 9.75 21.47 10.11
C LYS A 652 11.18 21.04 10.46
N GLY A 653 11.29 19.81 10.94
CA GLY A 653 12.58 19.18 11.26
C GLY A 653 13.15 19.68 12.59
N PRO A 654 14.11 18.95 13.15
CA PRO A 654 14.66 19.23 14.47
C PRO A 654 15.52 20.49 14.48
N SER A 655 15.58 21.19 15.61
CA SER A 655 16.52 22.29 15.85
C SER A 655 17.89 21.81 16.33
N SER A 656 18.22 20.55 16.07
CA SER A 656 19.47 19.90 16.44
C SER A 656 20.08 19.15 15.25
N VAL A 657 21.40 19.09 15.19
CA VAL A 657 22.16 18.39 14.15
C VAL A 657 22.15 16.87 14.35
N ASN A 658 22.57 16.16 13.31
CA ASN A 658 22.91 14.74 13.29
C ASN A 658 21.73 13.83 13.68
N GLN A 659 20.52 14.25 13.32
CA GLN A 659 19.31 13.52 13.66
C GLN A 659 19.04 12.40 12.65
N ALA A 660 18.61 11.25 13.17
CA ALA A 660 18.17 10.11 12.37
C ALA A 660 16.96 10.50 11.51
N GLY A 661 16.86 9.89 10.33
CA GLY A 661 15.64 9.99 9.52
C GLY A 661 14.54 9.10 10.10
N VAL A 662 13.29 9.56 10.02
CA VAL A 662 12.13 8.71 10.31
C VAL A 662 11.56 8.25 8.99
N TYR A 663 11.68 6.95 8.74
CA TYR A 663 11.21 6.29 7.53
C TYR A 663 9.92 5.56 7.88
N GLY A 664 8.85 5.88 7.16
CA GLY A 664 7.58 5.16 7.27
C GLY A 664 7.66 3.79 6.60
N ILE A 665 6.50 3.17 6.44
CA ILE A 665 6.39 2.03 5.53
C ILE A 665 6.69 2.55 4.12
N GLN A 666 7.69 1.99 3.44
CA GLN A 666 8.01 2.31 2.06
C GLN A 666 6.72 2.31 1.24
N ALA A 667 6.37 3.44 0.61
CA ALA A 667 5.07 3.74 0.03
C ALA A 667 4.31 2.47 -0.40
N ASN A 668 3.44 1.99 0.49
CA ASN A 668 2.57 0.86 0.25
C ASN A 668 1.17 1.43 0.03
N PRO A 669 0.50 1.14 -1.11
CA PRO A 669 -0.83 1.64 -1.40
C PRO A 669 -1.92 1.29 -0.37
N THR A 670 -1.61 0.49 0.66
CA THR A 670 -2.56 -0.02 1.65
C THR A 670 -2.28 0.35 3.12
N VAL A 671 -1.17 1.02 3.46
CA VAL A 671 -0.90 1.47 4.84
C VAL A 671 -0.19 2.82 4.82
N TRP A 672 -0.89 3.89 5.23
CA TRP A 672 -0.46 5.27 4.98
C TRP A 672 -0.34 6.13 6.25
N PRO A 673 0.84 6.19 6.88
CA PRO A 673 1.16 7.29 7.79
C PRO A 673 2.44 8.02 7.32
N HIS A 674 2.38 8.74 6.20
CA HIS A 674 3.51 9.61 5.77
C HIS A 674 3.65 10.90 6.60
N VAL A 675 2.79 11.10 7.59
CA VAL A 675 2.72 12.35 8.38
C VAL A 675 3.91 12.49 9.35
N ILE A 676 4.60 11.39 9.69
CA ILE A 676 5.79 11.40 10.56
C ILE A 676 7.10 11.21 9.82
N ASP A 677 7.07 10.94 8.51
CA ASP A 677 8.29 10.69 7.78
C ASP A 677 9.08 11.99 7.66
N TYR A 678 10.40 11.91 7.86
CA TYR A 678 11.30 13.01 7.55
C TYR A 678 12.72 12.50 7.24
N PRO A 679 13.40 13.08 6.24
CA PRO A 679 14.76 12.71 5.93
C PRO A 679 15.70 13.02 7.08
N GLY A 680 16.62 12.11 7.37
CA GLY A 680 17.69 12.35 8.35
C GLY A 680 18.61 13.51 7.95
N GLY A 681 19.35 14.02 8.93
CA GLY A 681 20.25 15.15 8.75
C GLY A 681 21.28 14.88 7.65
N ARG A 682 21.32 15.74 6.62
CA ARG A 682 22.13 15.49 5.42
C ARG A 682 22.64 16.76 4.75
N TRP A 683 23.72 16.62 4.00
CA TRP A 683 24.29 17.69 3.17
C TRP A 683 24.66 17.20 1.77
N ALA A 684 24.71 18.14 0.84
CA ALA A 684 24.96 17.91 -0.58
C ALA A 684 24.04 16.85 -1.24
N PRO A 685 22.74 16.79 -0.91
CA PRO A 685 21.85 15.92 -1.65
C PRO A 685 21.65 16.42 -3.08
N ALA A 686 21.32 15.49 -3.97
CA ALA A 686 20.70 15.84 -5.25
C ALA A 686 19.27 16.32 -4.98
N TYR A 687 18.81 17.37 -5.66
CA TYR A 687 17.43 17.82 -5.54
C TYR A 687 16.86 18.38 -6.85
N TRP A 688 15.54 18.31 -6.97
CA TRP A 688 14.76 18.75 -8.14
C TRP A 688 13.48 19.43 -7.70
N MET A 689 12.97 20.31 -8.56
CA MET A 689 11.56 20.67 -8.58
C MET A 689 10.92 20.01 -9.79
N ASP A 690 9.84 19.26 -9.57
CA ASP A 690 9.07 18.71 -10.68
C ASP A 690 8.07 19.75 -11.25
N PRO A 691 7.41 19.49 -12.39
CA PRO A 691 6.43 20.42 -12.98
C PRO A 691 5.16 20.65 -12.14
N TYR A 692 5.00 19.94 -11.02
CA TYR A 692 3.88 20.08 -10.08
C TYR A 692 4.31 20.79 -8.79
N ASP A 693 5.47 21.45 -8.82
CA ASP A 693 6.04 22.22 -7.72
C ASP A 693 6.36 21.37 -6.47
N GLN A 694 6.64 20.09 -6.67
CA GLN A 694 7.06 19.18 -5.61
C GLN A 694 8.59 19.13 -5.59
N LEU A 695 9.15 19.23 -4.39
CA LEU A 695 10.59 19.05 -4.22
C LEU A 695 10.89 17.56 -4.11
N TRP A 696 11.93 17.15 -4.81
CA TRP A 696 12.50 15.82 -4.67
C TRP A 696 13.92 15.95 -4.13
N ILE A 697 14.30 15.06 -3.22
CA ILE A 697 15.65 14.96 -2.65
C ILE A 697 16.13 13.53 -2.78
N PHE A 698 17.35 13.35 -3.29
CA PHE A 698 18.00 12.06 -3.38
C PHE A 698 19.37 12.09 -2.71
N GLY A 699 19.61 11.08 -1.87
CA GLY A 699 20.90 10.81 -1.29
C GLY A 699 21.47 11.96 -0.47
N GLY A 700 22.73 12.30 -0.73
CA GLY A 700 23.55 13.19 0.09
C GLY A 700 24.30 12.43 1.18
N GLU A 701 25.11 13.16 1.93
CA GLU A 701 25.86 12.61 3.05
C GLU A 701 25.20 12.94 4.38
N GLY A 702 24.84 11.93 5.18
CA GLY A 702 23.97 12.15 6.33
C GLY A 702 23.74 10.96 7.24
N TYR A 703 22.60 10.98 7.93
CA TYR A 703 22.18 10.00 8.92
C TYR A 703 20.97 9.23 8.43
N ASP A 704 21.00 7.92 8.63
CA ASP A 704 19.94 7.00 8.24
C ASP A 704 18.90 6.77 9.36
N SER A 705 18.04 5.76 9.21
CA SER A 705 17.03 5.40 10.21
C SER A 705 17.60 4.89 11.53
N GLY A 706 18.83 4.36 11.52
CA GLY A 706 19.52 3.89 12.72
C GLY A 706 20.20 5.01 13.50
N GLY A 707 20.15 6.26 13.01
CA GLY A 707 20.90 7.38 13.58
C GLY A 707 22.41 7.21 13.40
N THR A 708 22.84 6.36 12.47
CA THR A 708 24.24 6.20 12.14
C THR A 708 24.54 6.94 10.84
N ASN A 709 25.75 7.46 10.74
CA ASN A 709 26.25 7.97 9.47
C ASN A 709 26.69 6.80 8.57
N GLY A 710 26.99 5.60 9.10
CA GLY A 710 27.51 4.50 8.29
C GLY A 710 28.78 4.92 7.52
N ASN A 711 28.72 4.87 6.19
CA ASN A 711 29.73 5.42 5.27
C ASN A 711 29.41 6.86 4.79
N GLY A 712 28.35 7.44 5.32
CA GLY A 712 27.81 8.76 5.07
C GLY A 712 26.82 8.83 3.92
N GLN A 713 26.94 7.99 2.88
CA GLN A 713 26.25 8.21 1.60
C GLN A 713 24.88 7.52 1.55
N LEU A 714 23.83 8.33 1.42
CA LEU A 714 22.45 7.85 1.34
C LEU A 714 22.03 7.65 -0.13
N ASN A 715 21.10 6.72 -0.37
CA ASN A 715 20.49 6.46 -1.68
C ASN A 715 18.95 6.55 -1.65
N ASP A 716 18.41 7.11 -0.57
CA ASP A 716 16.98 7.31 -0.38
C ASP A 716 16.46 8.46 -1.25
N LEU A 717 15.28 8.26 -1.82
CA LEU A 717 14.54 9.26 -2.57
C LEU A 717 13.37 9.73 -1.73
N TRP A 718 13.32 11.03 -1.51
CA TRP A 718 12.30 11.73 -0.76
C TRP A 718 11.57 12.70 -1.67
N ARG A 719 10.28 12.86 -1.39
CA ARG A 719 9.46 13.91 -1.98
C ARG A 719 8.94 14.79 -0.86
N TYR A 720 8.94 16.09 -1.08
CA TYR A 720 8.31 17.06 -0.21
C TYR A 720 7.21 17.78 -0.98
N LEU A 721 6.02 17.79 -0.38
CA LEU A 721 4.90 18.57 -0.85
C LEU A 721 4.89 19.87 -0.06
N PRO A 722 5.37 21.00 -0.63
CA PRO A 722 5.23 22.29 0.03
C PRO A 722 3.77 22.74 0.02
N TYR A 723 3.43 23.66 0.92
CA TYR A 723 2.10 24.28 0.93
C TYR A 723 1.74 24.80 -0.46
N PRO A 724 0.54 24.52 -0.99
CA PRO A 724 0.04 25.25 -2.15
C PRO A 724 -0.03 26.76 -1.88
#